data_AF-A0A817YK00-F1
#
_entry.id   AF-A0A817YK00-F1
#
_cell.length_a   1.000
_cell.length_b   1.000
_cell.length_c   1.000
_cell.angle_alpha   90.00
_cell.angle_beta   90.00
_cell.angle_gamma   90.00
#
_symmetry.space_group_name_H-M   'P 1'
#
loop_
_entity.id
_entity.type
_entity.pdbx_description
1 polymer ?
#
loop_
_entity_poly.entity_id
_entity_poly.type
_entity_poly.pdbx_seq_one_letter_code
_entity_poly.pdbx_strand_id
1 'polypeptide(L)'
;MEYNCSHNQNLIFPTTLKHFKVFYEEGRDGNVLRTILQQMSQLTRLALCDNARYSPMPNGKIWEELIRSSLPLLNSFQFFFPFDQYLNTSGDLNQTMESFSTPFYLFEKHWFIRCDRSSKSLFTGALYSLPFAFSRMIINTCSFDMSISTLPISNFDEVKSNYYTKVNTIVFNQECKDPHIGFLSSNIVGLILKVNLPTSWIYLLTKLRHLHIVADVQMSSNDFTRLLERAPNLQSLTISIIKLKILTDQFTNQIVCHQLSQRIQSLTISHHYSDMPNLGIVSVRLLCSIARIFSAKCQHLSLALIAHPNTVRPILRRMKQLRSLHIQWRYGCHGLDDPIAYWLQQQSTDPTAVDFVHTNDKNDLFGLVFGPPPRNILLAIFTFCIISTFTSLLEIIQIIRDTYQNRLTSLFGRITNCLTLWFEDVPLLTLNLLIVICRDGEVTYISLAKAIIGIIAALIRFLFILLNKWLIRHDYHRKDNLSQFFNTISTIGIIIVLLLSISIHTIASLPIDSFGRIHLARPSDFTRFKFAHQKYFNHVGLFLRSSNDYNKFIYLTNIDNIIEKGQKTFIYSINEKDNIYCIKQDNQTCFIEYNSTNIYLYNKQLTNKLINYSITFQFKEPDFYYLLGDINYNIIRCDLKNFYISDDKISLHYYRFKRNVNDIRLPFMLNNDNNTYRYYDIQNDFEPIQYVWKTGLSRCTSTSSSSPHRSQDIQMNDCF
;
A
#
# COMPACT_ATOMS: atom_id res chain seq x y z
N MET A 1 -40.73 9.89 -10.72
CA MET A 1 -40.01 10.06 -9.44
C MET A 1 -39.55 8.68 -9.00
N GLU A 2 -38.27 8.51 -8.64
CA GLU A 2 -37.77 7.30 -7.96
C GLU A 2 -37.54 7.65 -6.50
N TYR A 3 -38.07 6.86 -5.59
CA TYR A 3 -38.08 7.12 -4.15
C TYR A 3 -37.66 5.85 -3.39
N ASN A 4 -36.78 6.01 -2.38
CA ASN A 4 -36.36 4.93 -1.48
C ASN A 4 -36.93 5.19 -0.08
N CYS A 5 -37.82 4.30 0.37
CA CYS A 5 -38.61 4.47 1.58
C CYS A 5 -37.89 3.77 2.74
N SER A 6 -37.13 4.51 3.56
CA SER A 6 -36.57 3.94 4.79
C SER A 6 -37.02 4.64 6.07
N HIS A 7 -37.17 5.97 6.19
CA HIS A 7 -37.40 6.59 7.51
C HIS A 7 -38.28 7.88 7.59
N ASN A 8 -39.31 8.08 6.75
CA ASN A 8 -40.16 9.27 6.92
C ASN A 8 -41.66 9.00 6.70
N GLN A 9 -42.45 9.11 7.78
CA GLN A 9 -43.91 8.87 7.80
C GLN A 9 -44.76 10.06 7.30
N ASN A 10 -44.16 11.22 6.97
CA ASN A 10 -44.91 12.45 6.64
C ASN A 10 -44.54 13.04 5.26
N LEU A 11 -44.50 12.22 4.20
CA LEU A 11 -44.29 12.72 2.84
C LEU A 11 -45.61 12.87 2.09
N ILE A 12 -45.94 14.12 1.74
CA ILE A 12 -47.08 14.46 0.89
C ILE A 12 -46.60 14.50 -0.56
N PHE A 13 -47.14 13.63 -1.40
CA PHE A 13 -46.83 13.63 -2.83
C PHE A 13 -47.84 14.50 -3.61
N PRO A 14 -47.44 15.11 -4.74
CA PRO A 14 -48.37 15.86 -5.58
C PRO A 14 -49.49 14.95 -6.11
N THR A 15 -50.75 15.35 -5.91
CA THR A 15 -51.93 14.62 -6.42
C THR A 15 -52.01 14.57 -7.95
N THR A 16 -51.25 15.44 -8.63
CA THR A 16 -51.13 15.54 -10.09
C THR A 16 -50.10 14.59 -10.70
N LEU A 17 -49.43 13.76 -9.88
CA LEU A 17 -48.39 12.85 -10.34
C LEU A 17 -48.96 11.76 -11.26
N LYS A 18 -48.51 11.73 -12.51
CA LYS A 18 -48.95 10.72 -13.50
C LYS A 18 -48.13 9.43 -13.48
N HIS A 19 -46.87 9.50 -13.05
CA HIS A 19 -45.95 8.35 -13.07
C HIS A 19 -45.21 8.21 -11.75
N PHE A 20 -45.36 7.06 -11.10
CA PHE A 20 -44.76 6.78 -9.81
C PHE A 20 -44.03 5.44 -9.82
N LYS A 21 -42.76 5.48 -9.41
CA LYS A 21 -41.90 4.31 -9.32
C LYS A 21 -41.24 4.29 -7.95
N VAL A 22 -41.46 3.22 -7.19
CA VAL A 22 -41.01 3.11 -5.80
C VAL A 22 -40.13 1.89 -5.64
N PHE A 23 -39.02 2.07 -4.95
CA PHE A 23 -38.21 0.99 -4.41
C PHE A 23 -38.31 1.08 -2.89
N TYR A 24 -38.63 -0.02 -2.21
CA TYR A 24 -38.67 -0.03 -0.75
C TYR A 24 -37.95 -1.27 -0.19
N GLU A 25 -37.26 -1.10 0.95
CA GLU A 25 -36.29 -2.07 1.46
C GLU A 25 -36.76 -2.78 2.75
N GLU A 26 -37.88 -2.38 3.35
CA GLU A 26 -38.39 -2.96 4.59
C GLU A 26 -39.85 -3.41 4.42
N GLY A 27 -40.08 -4.73 4.47
CA GLY A 27 -41.38 -5.37 4.26
C GLY A 27 -42.52 -4.99 5.23
N ARG A 28 -42.35 -3.95 6.06
CA ARG A 28 -43.35 -3.45 7.00
C ARG A 28 -44.15 -2.24 6.48
N ASP A 29 -43.75 -1.66 5.34
CA ASP A 29 -44.34 -0.40 4.84
C ASP A 29 -45.47 -0.56 3.81
N GLY A 30 -45.93 -1.78 3.55
CA GLY A 30 -46.98 -2.03 2.55
C GLY A 30 -48.27 -1.23 2.80
N ASN A 31 -48.66 -1.04 4.06
CA ASN A 31 -49.85 -0.24 4.41
C ASN A 31 -49.62 1.26 4.21
N VAL A 32 -48.42 1.76 4.54
CA VAL A 32 -48.06 3.18 4.36
C VAL A 32 -48.09 3.54 2.88
N LEU A 33 -47.52 2.68 2.02
CA LEU A 33 -47.55 2.85 0.58
C LEU A 33 -48.98 2.90 0.04
N ARG A 34 -49.89 2.04 0.55
CA ARG A 34 -51.30 2.08 0.14
C ARG A 34 -51.97 3.40 0.51
N THR A 35 -51.77 3.89 1.73
CA THR A 35 -52.31 5.19 2.18
C THR A 35 -51.81 6.34 1.30
N ILE A 36 -50.53 6.31 0.89
CA ILE A 36 -49.96 7.29 -0.02
C ILE A 36 -50.62 7.20 -1.41
N LEU A 37 -50.77 5.99 -1.94
CA LEU A 37 -51.37 5.77 -3.26
C LEU A 37 -52.84 6.18 -3.30
N GLN A 38 -53.57 6.10 -2.18
CA GLN A 38 -54.97 6.56 -2.11
C GLN A 38 -55.16 8.04 -2.48
N GLN A 39 -54.11 8.86 -2.31
CA GLN A 39 -54.14 10.28 -2.60
C GLN A 39 -53.76 10.62 -4.06
N MET A 40 -53.35 9.63 -4.87
CA MET A 40 -52.78 9.82 -6.21
C MET A 40 -53.75 9.51 -7.36
N SER A 41 -54.93 10.12 -7.36
CA SER A 41 -55.99 9.80 -8.34
C SER A 41 -55.63 10.05 -9.82
N GLN A 42 -54.61 10.87 -10.10
CA GLN A 42 -54.13 11.18 -11.46
C GLN A 42 -53.07 10.20 -11.98
N LEU A 43 -52.74 9.16 -11.23
CA LEU A 43 -51.67 8.23 -11.57
C LEU A 43 -52.06 7.32 -12.75
N THR A 44 -51.27 7.36 -13.82
CA THR A 44 -51.47 6.52 -15.01
C THR A 44 -50.48 5.36 -15.11
N ARG A 45 -49.33 5.45 -14.44
CA ARG A 45 -48.34 4.37 -14.36
C ARG A 45 -47.77 4.22 -12.94
N LEU A 46 -47.78 2.99 -12.45
CA LEU A 46 -47.25 2.60 -11.14
C LEU A 46 -46.26 1.45 -11.30
N ALA A 47 -45.05 1.62 -10.77
CA ALA A 47 -44.02 0.60 -10.74
C ALA A 47 -43.50 0.38 -9.30
N LEU A 48 -43.64 -0.83 -8.76
CA LEU A 48 -43.28 -1.16 -7.37
C LEU A 48 -42.19 -2.22 -7.31
N CYS A 49 -41.09 -1.94 -6.62
CA CYS A 49 -40.05 -2.93 -6.39
C CYS A 49 -39.81 -3.06 -4.90
N ASP A 50 -40.10 -4.23 -4.36
CA ASP A 50 -39.72 -4.59 -3.02
C ASP A 50 -38.34 -5.24 -3.05
N ASN A 51 -37.43 -4.77 -2.23
CA ASN A 51 -36.11 -5.36 -2.07
C ASN A 51 -36.04 -6.28 -0.83
N ALA A 52 -37.06 -6.23 0.05
CA ALA A 52 -37.11 -7.03 1.26
C ALA A 52 -37.50 -8.48 0.93
N ARG A 53 -36.71 -9.43 1.43
CA ARG A 53 -36.98 -10.86 1.24
C ARG A 53 -38.08 -11.41 2.17
N TYR A 54 -38.37 -10.70 3.25
CA TYR A 54 -39.28 -11.14 4.30
C TYR A 54 -40.67 -10.51 4.21
N SER A 55 -41.01 -9.92 3.06
CA SER A 55 -42.33 -9.32 2.87
C SER A 55 -43.41 -10.40 2.76
N PRO A 56 -44.58 -10.20 3.38
CA PRO A 56 -45.73 -11.07 3.13
C PRO A 56 -46.10 -11.01 1.64
N MET A 57 -46.64 -12.12 1.12
CA MET A 57 -47.05 -12.14 -0.28
C MET A 57 -48.13 -11.08 -0.55
N PRO A 58 -48.05 -10.34 -1.66
CA PRO A 58 -49.05 -9.35 -2.02
C PRO A 58 -50.36 -10.05 -2.38
N ASN A 59 -51.48 -9.52 -1.90
CA ASN A 59 -52.80 -9.99 -2.29
C ASN A 59 -53.35 -9.16 -3.46
N GLY A 60 -53.56 -9.81 -4.60
CA GLY A 60 -54.04 -9.19 -5.83
C GLY A 60 -55.42 -8.56 -5.73
N LYS A 61 -56.32 -9.10 -4.88
CA LYS A 61 -57.64 -8.52 -4.64
C LYS A 61 -57.54 -7.18 -3.91
N ILE A 62 -56.66 -7.07 -2.91
CA ILE A 62 -56.44 -5.81 -2.20
C ILE A 62 -55.87 -4.74 -3.14
N TRP A 63 -54.93 -5.13 -4.01
CA TRP A 63 -54.40 -4.23 -5.04
C TRP A 63 -55.47 -3.84 -6.07
N GLU A 64 -56.34 -4.75 -6.48
CA GLU A 64 -57.47 -4.45 -7.36
C GLU A 64 -58.43 -3.44 -6.72
N GLU A 65 -58.84 -3.66 -5.47
CA GLU A 65 -59.72 -2.75 -4.72
C GLU A 65 -59.11 -1.35 -4.59
N LEU A 66 -57.81 -1.28 -4.26
CA LEU A 66 -57.09 -0.01 -4.19
C LEU A 66 -57.06 0.70 -5.56
N ILE A 67 -56.74 -0.02 -6.63
CA ILE A 67 -56.63 0.57 -7.96
C ILE A 67 -58.00 1.07 -8.45
N ARG A 68 -59.06 0.27 -8.27
CA ARG A 68 -60.42 0.65 -8.66
C ARG A 68 -60.93 1.86 -7.86
N SER A 69 -60.72 1.88 -6.55
CA SER A 69 -61.23 2.94 -5.67
C SER A 69 -60.44 4.24 -5.80
N SER A 70 -59.11 4.14 -5.95
CA SER A 70 -58.22 5.29 -5.72
C SER A 70 -57.35 5.66 -6.92
N LEU A 71 -57.12 4.73 -7.86
CA LEU A 71 -56.26 4.94 -9.03
C LEU A 71 -56.99 4.61 -10.35
N PRO A 72 -58.17 5.20 -10.62
CA PRO A 72 -59.01 4.80 -11.75
C PRO A 72 -58.36 5.01 -13.12
N LEU A 73 -57.41 5.95 -13.22
CA LEU A 73 -56.67 6.26 -14.45
C LEU A 73 -55.44 5.37 -14.69
N LEU A 74 -55.19 4.39 -13.82
CA LEU A 74 -54.02 3.53 -13.91
C LEU A 74 -54.11 2.58 -15.10
N ASN A 75 -53.23 2.79 -16.09
CA ASN A 75 -53.15 2.01 -17.32
C ASN A 75 -51.97 1.03 -17.31
N SER A 76 -50.98 1.24 -16.44
CA SER A 76 -49.85 0.34 -16.27
C SER A 76 -49.58 0.13 -14.79
N PHE A 77 -49.69 -1.12 -14.35
CA PHE A 77 -49.28 -1.56 -13.04
C PHE A 77 -48.17 -2.59 -13.19
N GLN A 78 -46.99 -2.26 -12.67
CA GLN A 78 -45.84 -3.13 -12.76
C GLN A 78 -45.23 -3.35 -11.39
N PHE A 79 -44.81 -4.56 -11.08
CA PHE A 79 -44.21 -4.84 -9.79
C PHE A 79 -43.21 -6.00 -9.79
N PHE A 80 -42.36 -6.02 -8.75
CA PHE A 80 -41.45 -7.10 -8.41
C PHE A 80 -41.40 -7.26 -6.89
N PHE A 81 -41.81 -8.43 -6.40
CA PHE A 81 -41.86 -8.79 -4.99
C PHE A 81 -41.06 -10.08 -4.77
N PRO A 82 -39.79 -10.00 -4.31
CA PRO A 82 -39.07 -11.17 -3.83
C PRO A 82 -39.71 -11.65 -2.53
N PHE A 83 -39.69 -12.96 -2.30
CA PHE A 83 -40.24 -13.54 -1.09
C PHE A 83 -39.42 -14.74 -0.64
N ASP A 84 -39.37 -14.95 0.67
CA ASP A 84 -38.81 -16.14 1.28
C ASP A 84 -39.89 -17.18 1.55
N GLN A 85 -39.60 -18.43 1.21
CA GLN A 85 -40.60 -19.50 1.20
C GLN A 85 -40.86 -20.11 2.60
N TYR A 86 -40.02 -19.82 3.61
CA TYR A 86 -40.25 -20.25 5.00
C TYR A 86 -41.61 -19.82 5.57
N LEU A 87 -42.16 -18.70 5.07
CA LEU A 87 -43.41 -18.14 5.55
C LEU A 87 -44.62 -18.57 4.70
N ASN A 88 -44.40 -19.24 3.56
CA ASN A 88 -45.43 -19.47 2.56
C ASN A 88 -45.48 -20.93 2.12
N THR A 89 -46.61 -21.58 2.37
CA THR A 89 -46.93 -22.90 1.84
C THR A 89 -47.16 -22.83 0.32
N SER A 90 -47.14 -23.98 -0.37
CA SER A 90 -47.58 -24.04 -1.78
C SER A 90 -49.03 -23.57 -1.96
N GLY A 91 -49.86 -23.69 -0.91
CA GLY A 91 -51.22 -23.15 -0.88
C GLY A 91 -51.24 -21.62 -0.97
N ASP A 92 -50.39 -20.94 -0.19
CA ASP A 92 -50.33 -19.47 -0.15
C ASP A 92 -49.92 -18.87 -1.51
N LEU A 93 -49.01 -19.56 -2.22
CA LEU A 93 -48.60 -19.18 -3.58
C LEU A 93 -49.75 -19.31 -4.58
N ASN A 94 -50.47 -20.43 -4.55
CA ASN A 94 -51.62 -20.65 -5.42
C ASN A 94 -52.72 -19.63 -5.12
N GLN A 95 -53.03 -19.40 -3.85
CA GLN A 95 -54.00 -18.39 -3.43
C GLN A 95 -53.59 -16.98 -3.88
N THR A 96 -52.29 -16.65 -3.78
CA THR A 96 -51.76 -15.39 -4.29
C THR A 96 -51.93 -15.28 -5.80
N MET A 97 -51.58 -16.31 -6.57
CA MET A 97 -51.76 -16.34 -8.02
C MET A 97 -53.24 -16.25 -8.44
N GLU A 98 -54.13 -16.96 -7.75
CA GLU A 98 -55.58 -16.87 -7.93
C GLU A 98 -56.09 -15.46 -7.67
N SER A 99 -55.55 -14.75 -6.67
CA SER A 99 -55.93 -13.37 -6.37
C SER A 99 -55.57 -12.37 -7.47
N PHE A 100 -54.63 -12.71 -8.36
CA PHE A 100 -54.27 -11.94 -9.56
C PHE A 100 -54.90 -12.48 -10.86
N SER A 101 -55.73 -13.52 -10.77
CA SER A 101 -56.37 -14.15 -11.93
C SER A 101 -57.82 -13.67 -12.13
N THR A 102 -58.18 -12.53 -11.55
CA THR A 102 -59.52 -11.93 -11.70
C THR A 102 -59.72 -11.36 -13.12
N PRO A 103 -60.97 -11.20 -13.59
CA PRO A 103 -61.25 -10.56 -14.88
C PRO A 103 -60.62 -9.17 -15.05
N PHE A 104 -60.44 -8.44 -13.95
CA PHE A 104 -59.75 -7.15 -13.93
C PHE A 104 -58.33 -7.25 -14.49
N TYR A 105 -57.51 -8.16 -13.96
CA TYR A 105 -56.12 -8.30 -14.43
C TYR A 105 -56.07 -8.89 -15.83
N LEU A 106 -56.86 -9.93 -16.12
CA LEU A 106 -56.72 -10.69 -17.36
C LEU A 106 -57.38 -10.03 -18.58
N PHE A 107 -58.59 -9.52 -18.42
CA PHE A 107 -59.41 -9.04 -19.54
C PHE A 107 -59.54 -7.52 -19.57
N GLU A 108 -59.66 -6.85 -18.42
CA GLU A 108 -59.82 -5.39 -18.39
C GLU A 108 -58.48 -4.68 -18.59
N LYS A 109 -57.44 -5.10 -17.85
CA LYS A 109 -56.14 -4.42 -17.82
C LYS A 109 -55.03 -5.12 -18.63
N HIS A 110 -55.22 -6.40 -18.94
CA HIS A 110 -54.19 -7.25 -19.57
C HIS A 110 -52.84 -7.21 -18.83
N TRP A 111 -52.89 -7.22 -17.51
CA TRP A 111 -51.72 -7.29 -16.64
C TRP A 111 -51.52 -8.72 -16.18
N PHE A 112 -50.49 -9.37 -16.75
CA PHE A 112 -50.19 -10.76 -16.43
C PHE A 112 -49.17 -10.85 -15.32
N ILE A 113 -49.34 -11.81 -14.41
CA ILE A 113 -48.46 -12.01 -13.27
C ILE A 113 -47.71 -13.33 -13.44
N ARG A 114 -46.46 -13.35 -12.99
CA ARG A 114 -45.58 -14.51 -13.01
C ARG A 114 -44.94 -14.68 -11.64
N CYS A 115 -44.87 -15.94 -11.20
CA CYS A 115 -44.23 -16.36 -9.99
C CYS A 115 -43.11 -17.35 -10.33
N ASP A 116 -41.87 -16.95 -10.07
CA ASP A 116 -40.70 -17.81 -10.21
C ASP A 116 -40.29 -18.33 -8.84
N ARG A 117 -40.35 -19.65 -8.65
CA ARG A 117 -39.95 -20.33 -7.42
C ARG A 117 -38.73 -21.21 -7.66
N SER A 118 -37.83 -21.18 -6.69
CA SER A 118 -36.70 -22.11 -6.62
C SER A 118 -37.13 -23.53 -6.25
N SER A 119 -36.70 -24.53 -7.01
CA SER A 119 -36.86 -25.94 -6.64
C SER A 119 -35.77 -26.47 -5.72
N LYS A 120 -34.56 -25.88 -5.74
CA LYS A 120 -33.38 -26.36 -5.00
C LYS A 120 -33.16 -25.65 -3.66
N SER A 121 -33.29 -24.32 -3.65
CA SER A 121 -33.34 -23.54 -2.41
C SER A 121 -34.79 -23.53 -1.94
N LEU A 122 -35.07 -24.14 -0.80
CA LEU A 122 -36.40 -24.17 -0.18
C LEU A 122 -36.88 -22.78 0.28
N PHE A 123 -36.18 -21.68 -0.05
CA PHE A 123 -36.25 -20.45 0.71
C PHE A 123 -36.41 -19.17 -0.10
N THR A 124 -36.40 -19.16 -1.44
CA THR A 124 -36.51 -17.89 -2.21
C THR A 124 -37.36 -18.01 -3.47
N GLY A 125 -38.15 -16.99 -3.77
CA GLY A 125 -38.94 -16.83 -4.99
C GLY A 125 -39.15 -15.35 -5.35
N ALA A 126 -39.80 -15.10 -6.48
CA ALA A 126 -40.17 -13.76 -6.91
C ALA A 126 -41.52 -13.75 -7.64
N LEU A 127 -42.38 -12.78 -7.30
CA LEU A 127 -43.65 -12.50 -7.95
C LEU A 127 -43.56 -11.16 -8.70
N TYR A 128 -43.91 -11.14 -9.97
CA TYR A 128 -43.78 -9.92 -10.79
C TYR A 128 -44.79 -9.86 -11.94
N SER A 129 -45.03 -8.65 -12.43
CA SER A 129 -45.91 -8.36 -13.57
C SER A 129 -45.19 -8.47 -14.92
N LEU A 130 -45.93 -8.76 -15.99
CA LEU A 130 -45.51 -8.70 -17.39
C LEU A 130 -46.32 -7.61 -18.15
N PRO A 131 -45.69 -6.77 -18.98
CA PRO A 131 -44.25 -6.67 -19.23
C PRO A 131 -43.45 -6.29 -17.99
N PHE A 132 -42.22 -6.80 -17.91
CA PHE A 132 -41.32 -6.48 -16.80
C PHE A 132 -40.86 -5.02 -16.91
N ALA A 133 -41.01 -4.25 -15.84
CA ALA A 133 -40.70 -2.81 -15.85
C ALA A 133 -39.24 -2.49 -15.63
N PHE A 134 -38.56 -3.35 -14.89
CA PHE A 134 -37.30 -3.00 -14.25
C PHE A 134 -36.13 -3.39 -15.14
N SER A 135 -35.08 -2.58 -15.08
CA SER A 135 -33.83 -2.84 -15.78
C SER A 135 -33.13 -4.09 -15.26
N ARG A 136 -33.35 -4.43 -13.99
CA ARG A 136 -32.71 -5.54 -13.28
C ARG A 136 -33.71 -6.66 -12.99
N MET A 137 -33.41 -7.87 -13.46
CA MET A 137 -34.21 -9.07 -13.21
C MET A 137 -33.39 -10.11 -12.44
N ILE A 138 -34.01 -10.74 -11.45
CA ILE A 138 -33.39 -11.79 -10.63
C ILE A 138 -33.92 -13.15 -11.08
N ILE A 139 -33.01 -14.07 -11.44
CA ILE A 139 -33.34 -15.44 -11.81
C ILE A 139 -33.19 -16.32 -10.56
N ASN A 140 -34.34 -16.78 -10.06
CA ASN A 140 -34.47 -17.62 -8.86
C ASN A 140 -34.92 -19.06 -9.16
N THR A 141 -35.03 -19.45 -10.43
CA THR A 141 -35.48 -20.80 -10.83
C THR A 141 -34.47 -21.50 -11.71
N CYS A 142 -34.41 -22.84 -11.61
CA CYS A 142 -33.60 -23.67 -12.51
C CYS A 142 -34.17 -23.75 -13.94
N SER A 143 -35.47 -23.49 -14.11
CA SER A 143 -36.13 -23.38 -15.42
C SER A 143 -37.34 -22.44 -15.33
N PHE A 144 -37.52 -21.62 -16.35
CA PHE A 144 -38.71 -20.79 -16.52
C PHE A 144 -39.98 -21.61 -16.74
N ASP A 145 -39.87 -22.89 -17.12
CA ASP A 145 -41.03 -23.77 -17.30
C ASP A 145 -41.65 -24.21 -15.96
N MET A 146 -40.92 -24.03 -14.85
CA MET A 146 -41.43 -24.28 -13.49
C MET A 146 -42.14 -23.06 -12.89
N SER A 147 -42.21 -21.94 -13.62
CA SER A 147 -42.89 -20.72 -13.15
C SER A 147 -44.40 -20.82 -13.31
N ILE A 148 -45.15 -20.33 -12.32
CA ILE A 148 -46.60 -20.20 -12.42
C ILE A 148 -46.90 -18.83 -13.03
N SER A 149 -47.81 -18.75 -14.01
CA SER A 149 -48.20 -17.48 -14.61
C SER A 149 -49.69 -17.42 -14.87
N THR A 150 -50.26 -16.21 -14.80
CA THR A 150 -51.64 -15.95 -15.22
C THR A 150 -51.77 -15.75 -16.74
N LEU A 151 -50.65 -15.68 -17.47
CA LEU A 151 -50.65 -15.66 -18.93
C LEU A 151 -50.88 -17.10 -19.47
N PRO A 152 -51.79 -17.32 -20.44
CA PRO A 152 -52.03 -18.65 -21.01
C PRO A 152 -50.81 -19.19 -21.76
N ILE A 153 -50.47 -20.47 -21.52
CA ILE A 153 -49.31 -21.16 -22.09
C ILE A 153 -49.32 -21.19 -23.64
N SER A 154 -50.49 -21.16 -24.28
CA SER A 154 -50.58 -21.16 -25.75
C SER A 154 -50.12 -19.86 -26.41
N ASN A 155 -50.11 -18.74 -25.68
CA ASN A 155 -49.69 -17.42 -26.16
C ASN A 155 -48.23 -17.10 -25.80
N PHE A 156 -47.51 -18.08 -25.25
CA PHE A 156 -46.19 -17.86 -24.68
C PHE A 156 -45.16 -17.55 -25.78
N ASP A 157 -45.05 -18.28 -26.89
CA ASP A 157 -43.80 -18.22 -27.69
C ASP A 157 -43.57 -16.96 -28.55
N GLU A 158 -44.61 -16.31 -29.07
CA GLU A 158 -44.44 -15.17 -29.99
C GLU A 158 -44.44 -13.79 -29.28
N VAL A 159 -45.19 -13.65 -28.17
CA VAL A 159 -45.36 -12.37 -27.45
C VAL A 159 -44.25 -12.14 -26.39
N LYS A 160 -43.48 -13.19 -26.05
CA LYS A 160 -42.45 -13.23 -24.99
C LYS A 160 -41.31 -12.23 -25.14
N SER A 161 -40.82 -11.99 -26.36
CA SER A 161 -39.66 -11.11 -26.59
C SER A 161 -39.94 -9.69 -26.11
N ASN A 162 -41.16 -9.19 -26.35
CA ASN A 162 -41.58 -7.85 -25.99
C ASN A 162 -41.66 -7.62 -24.47
N TYR A 163 -41.99 -8.66 -23.69
CA TYR A 163 -42.19 -8.54 -22.24
C TYR A 163 -40.89 -8.33 -21.45
N TYR A 164 -39.73 -8.68 -22.02
CA TYR A 164 -38.42 -8.54 -21.36
C TYR A 164 -37.51 -7.50 -22.03
N THR A 165 -38.01 -6.72 -22.99
CA THR A 165 -37.24 -5.70 -23.72
C THR A 165 -36.57 -4.65 -22.82
N LYS A 166 -37.18 -4.36 -21.66
CA LYS A 166 -36.64 -3.39 -20.68
C LYS A 166 -35.57 -3.99 -19.77
N VAL A 167 -35.44 -5.32 -19.71
CA VAL A 167 -34.39 -5.97 -18.91
C VAL A 167 -33.06 -5.74 -19.61
N ASN A 168 -32.15 -5.08 -18.92
CA ASN A 168 -30.79 -4.88 -19.37
C ASN A 168 -29.76 -5.49 -18.41
N THR A 169 -30.18 -5.92 -17.22
CA THR A 169 -29.33 -6.50 -16.18
C THR A 169 -29.95 -7.78 -15.64
N ILE A 170 -29.18 -8.86 -15.65
CA ILE A 170 -29.61 -10.17 -15.12
C ILE A 170 -28.82 -10.50 -13.86
N VAL A 171 -29.50 -11.01 -12.83
CA VAL A 171 -28.89 -11.52 -11.59
C VAL A 171 -29.12 -13.02 -11.48
N PHE A 172 -28.05 -13.81 -11.49
CA PHE A 172 -28.10 -15.25 -11.25
C PHE A 172 -27.95 -15.55 -9.76
N ASN A 173 -29.05 -15.92 -9.12
CA ASN A 173 -29.02 -16.46 -7.76
C ASN A 173 -28.95 -17.98 -7.74
N GLN A 174 -29.32 -18.65 -8.84
CA GLN A 174 -29.37 -20.11 -8.95
C GLN A 174 -28.95 -20.58 -10.33
N GLU A 175 -28.43 -21.81 -10.38
CA GLU A 175 -28.05 -22.45 -11.65
C GLU A 175 -29.31 -22.73 -12.47
N CYS A 176 -29.40 -22.08 -13.63
CA CYS A 176 -30.49 -22.24 -14.59
C CYS A 176 -30.01 -23.12 -15.74
N LYS A 177 -30.83 -24.03 -16.29
CA LYS A 177 -30.34 -24.91 -17.38
C LYS A 177 -30.26 -24.19 -18.72
N ASP A 178 -31.35 -23.54 -19.10
CA ASP A 178 -31.48 -22.91 -20.41
C ASP A 178 -32.05 -21.49 -20.29
N PRO A 179 -31.54 -20.53 -21.08
CA PRO A 179 -32.14 -19.21 -21.12
C PRO A 179 -33.51 -19.26 -21.77
N HIS A 180 -34.41 -18.50 -21.20
CA HIS A 180 -35.71 -18.28 -21.82
C HIS A 180 -35.56 -17.50 -23.13
N ILE A 181 -36.27 -17.92 -24.18
CA ILE A 181 -36.18 -17.37 -25.54
C ILE A 181 -36.39 -15.85 -25.59
N GLY A 182 -37.18 -15.29 -24.67
CA GLY A 182 -37.41 -13.85 -24.55
C GLY A 182 -36.15 -13.03 -24.23
N PHE A 183 -35.07 -13.65 -23.74
CA PHE A 183 -33.79 -12.96 -23.55
C PHE A 183 -32.94 -12.90 -24.81
N LEU A 184 -33.21 -13.71 -25.86
CA LEU A 184 -32.46 -13.66 -27.13
C LEU A 184 -32.53 -12.26 -27.77
N SER A 185 -33.68 -11.61 -27.67
CA SER A 185 -33.91 -10.25 -28.18
C SER A 185 -33.50 -9.15 -27.20
N SER A 186 -33.22 -9.49 -25.95
CA SER A 186 -32.94 -8.50 -24.90
C SER A 186 -31.53 -7.93 -25.02
N ASN A 187 -31.39 -6.62 -24.79
CA ASN A 187 -30.10 -5.95 -24.80
C ASN A 187 -29.46 -6.05 -23.40
N ILE A 188 -28.99 -7.25 -23.03
CA ILE A 188 -28.36 -7.46 -21.73
C ILE A 188 -26.98 -6.80 -21.71
N VAL A 189 -26.92 -5.68 -20.98
CA VAL A 189 -25.72 -4.87 -20.78
C VAL A 189 -25.05 -5.19 -19.44
N GLY A 190 -25.79 -5.70 -18.46
CA GLY A 190 -25.31 -6.03 -17.12
C GLY A 190 -25.55 -7.49 -16.71
N LEU A 191 -24.59 -8.08 -15.99
CA LEU A 191 -24.70 -9.42 -15.44
C LEU A 191 -24.14 -9.47 -14.02
N ILE A 192 -24.91 -10.03 -13.09
CA ILE A 192 -24.51 -10.25 -11.71
C ILE A 192 -24.59 -11.75 -11.42
N LEU A 193 -23.45 -12.37 -11.11
CA LEU A 193 -23.33 -13.79 -10.85
C LEU A 193 -23.17 -14.03 -9.34
N LYS A 194 -24.13 -14.76 -8.74
CA LYS A 194 -23.97 -15.36 -7.41
C LYS A 194 -23.78 -16.87 -7.46
N VAL A 195 -24.03 -17.47 -8.61
CA VAL A 195 -23.76 -18.87 -8.93
C VAL A 195 -23.05 -18.97 -10.28
N ASN A 196 -22.70 -20.21 -10.66
CA ASN A 196 -22.07 -20.48 -11.94
C ASN A 196 -23.00 -20.14 -13.11
N LEU A 197 -22.42 -19.47 -14.11
CA LEU A 197 -23.10 -19.20 -15.36
C LEU A 197 -23.10 -20.48 -16.21
N PRO A 198 -24.26 -20.99 -16.61
CA PRO A 198 -24.34 -22.14 -17.52
C PRO A 198 -23.78 -21.76 -18.90
N THR A 199 -23.15 -22.72 -19.57
CA THR A 199 -22.55 -22.50 -20.90
C THR A 199 -23.57 -22.05 -21.94
N SER A 200 -24.82 -22.51 -21.82
CA SER A 200 -25.97 -22.10 -22.64
C SER A 200 -26.33 -20.62 -22.50
N TRP A 201 -25.84 -19.89 -21.50
CA TRP A 201 -26.14 -18.45 -21.39
C TRP A 201 -25.07 -17.57 -22.02
N ILE A 202 -23.89 -18.11 -22.29
CA ILE A 202 -22.75 -17.32 -22.77
C ILE A 202 -23.04 -16.67 -24.12
N TYR A 203 -23.83 -17.31 -24.99
CA TYR A 203 -24.15 -16.77 -26.31
C TYR A 203 -25.06 -15.51 -26.27
N LEU A 204 -25.76 -15.27 -25.17
CA LEU A 204 -26.62 -14.09 -24.99
C LEU A 204 -25.84 -12.82 -24.62
N LEU A 205 -24.57 -12.95 -24.26
CA LEU A 205 -23.82 -11.90 -23.58
C LEU A 205 -22.94 -11.06 -24.53
N THR A 206 -23.25 -11.06 -25.83
CA THR A 206 -22.48 -10.31 -26.86
C THR A 206 -22.47 -8.81 -26.64
N LYS A 207 -23.52 -8.27 -25.98
CA LYS A 207 -23.67 -6.85 -25.65
C LYS A 207 -23.31 -6.52 -24.19
N LEU A 208 -22.80 -7.50 -23.44
CA LEU A 208 -22.46 -7.33 -22.03
C LEU A 208 -21.36 -6.26 -21.86
N ARG A 209 -21.61 -5.28 -21.00
CA ARG A 209 -20.68 -4.20 -20.63
C ARG A 209 -20.28 -4.23 -19.16
N HIS A 210 -21.15 -4.71 -18.28
CA HIS A 210 -20.92 -4.73 -16.83
C HIS A 210 -21.05 -6.15 -16.29
N LEU A 211 -20.02 -6.65 -15.62
CA LEU A 211 -20.00 -7.96 -14.99
C LEU A 211 -19.71 -7.80 -13.50
N HIS A 212 -20.54 -8.38 -12.64
CA HIS A 212 -20.33 -8.45 -11.21
C HIS A 212 -20.30 -9.92 -10.77
N ILE A 213 -19.17 -10.39 -10.27
CA ILE A 213 -19.00 -11.76 -9.76
C ILE A 213 -18.92 -11.71 -8.23
N VAL A 214 -19.91 -12.29 -7.57
CA VAL A 214 -19.98 -12.41 -6.12
C VAL A 214 -19.04 -13.52 -5.63
N ALA A 215 -18.62 -13.45 -4.36
CA ALA A 215 -17.53 -14.24 -3.80
C ALA A 215 -17.72 -15.78 -3.84
N ASP A 216 -18.94 -16.29 -3.98
CA ASP A 216 -19.20 -17.74 -3.90
C ASP A 216 -19.19 -18.46 -5.25
N VAL A 217 -19.10 -17.72 -6.37
CA VAL A 217 -19.17 -18.31 -7.71
C VAL A 217 -17.97 -19.22 -7.98
N GLN A 218 -18.22 -20.50 -8.29
CA GLN A 218 -17.20 -21.49 -8.66
C GLN A 218 -16.98 -21.54 -10.18
N MET A 219 -16.52 -20.42 -10.75
CA MET A 219 -16.22 -20.34 -12.18
C MET A 219 -14.76 -20.74 -12.43
N SER A 220 -14.52 -21.63 -13.39
CA SER A 220 -13.17 -22.00 -13.81
C SER A 220 -12.53 -20.89 -14.68
N SER A 221 -11.20 -20.85 -14.74
CA SER A 221 -10.48 -19.93 -15.63
C SER A 221 -10.86 -20.13 -17.11
N ASN A 222 -11.14 -21.37 -17.51
CA ASN A 222 -11.56 -21.69 -18.88
C ASN A 222 -12.97 -21.16 -19.20
N ASP A 223 -13.92 -21.31 -18.28
CA ASP A 223 -15.28 -20.78 -18.48
C ASP A 223 -15.27 -19.25 -18.50
N PHE A 224 -14.43 -18.64 -17.66
CA PHE A 224 -14.24 -17.19 -17.68
C PHE A 224 -13.59 -16.70 -18.98
N THR A 225 -12.66 -17.46 -19.54
CA THR A 225 -12.07 -17.16 -20.86
C THR A 225 -13.15 -17.17 -21.95
N ARG A 226 -14.00 -18.19 -21.98
CA ARG A 226 -15.14 -18.28 -22.93
C ARG A 226 -16.13 -17.13 -22.77
N LEU A 227 -16.41 -16.75 -21.52
CA LEU A 227 -17.26 -15.59 -21.22
C LEU A 227 -16.65 -14.30 -21.78
N LEU A 228 -15.36 -14.07 -21.54
CA LEU A 228 -14.65 -12.91 -22.07
C LEU A 228 -14.64 -12.92 -23.59
N GLU A 229 -14.32 -14.03 -24.25
CA GLU A 229 -14.36 -14.15 -25.73
C GLU A 229 -15.71 -13.74 -26.32
N ARG A 230 -16.80 -14.11 -25.66
CA ARG A 230 -18.17 -13.81 -26.12
C ARG A 230 -18.70 -12.45 -25.68
N ALA A 231 -18.03 -11.77 -24.75
CA ALA A 231 -18.34 -10.42 -24.30
C ALA A 231 -17.24 -9.41 -24.71
N PRO A 232 -17.11 -9.08 -26.02
CA PRO A 232 -16.09 -8.15 -26.52
C PRO A 232 -16.24 -6.73 -25.97
N ASN A 233 -17.47 -6.36 -25.60
CA ASN A 233 -17.81 -5.02 -25.12
C ASN A 233 -17.72 -4.86 -23.60
N LEU A 234 -17.15 -5.85 -22.88
CA LEU A 234 -17.06 -5.79 -21.43
C LEU A 234 -16.15 -4.65 -20.98
N GLN A 235 -16.70 -3.67 -20.29
CA GLN A 235 -16.00 -2.45 -19.85
C GLN A 235 -15.85 -2.36 -18.33
N SER A 236 -16.74 -2.97 -17.57
CA SER A 236 -16.74 -2.89 -16.11
C SER A 236 -16.76 -4.27 -15.47
N LEU A 237 -15.89 -4.46 -14.48
CA LEU A 237 -15.78 -5.68 -13.70
C LEU A 237 -15.83 -5.36 -12.21
N THR A 238 -16.80 -5.94 -11.50
CA THR A 238 -16.85 -5.97 -10.04
C THR A 238 -16.59 -7.39 -9.56
N ILE A 239 -15.56 -7.60 -8.74
CA ILE A 239 -15.15 -8.96 -8.34
C ILE A 239 -14.37 -8.93 -7.01
N SER A 240 -14.41 -10.01 -6.23
CA SER A 240 -13.52 -10.14 -5.08
C SER A 240 -12.07 -10.42 -5.50
N ILE A 241 -11.09 -10.00 -4.69
CA ILE A 241 -9.66 -10.22 -5.01
C ILE A 241 -9.31 -11.71 -5.10
N ILE A 242 -9.92 -12.54 -4.25
CA ILE A 242 -9.71 -13.99 -4.23
C ILE A 242 -10.19 -14.62 -5.54
N LYS A 243 -11.38 -14.23 -6.00
CA LYS A 243 -11.91 -14.74 -7.27
C LYS A 243 -11.13 -14.24 -8.47
N LEU A 244 -10.71 -12.97 -8.46
CA LEU A 244 -9.84 -12.45 -9.52
C LEU A 244 -8.54 -13.26 -9.64
N LYS A 245 -7.91 -13.62 -8.51
CA LYS A 245 -6.74 -14.52 -8.51
C LYS A 245 -7.05 -15.89 -9.10
N ILE A 246 -8.14 -16.53 -8.66
CA ILE A 246 -8.52 -17.87 -9.14
C ILE A 246 -8.78 -17.84 -10.65
N LEU A 247 -9.55 -16.88 -11.13
CA LEU A 247 -9.90 -16.77 -12.55
C LEU A 247 -8.70 -16.44 -13.46
N THR A 248 -7.71 -15.74 -12.92
CA THR A 248 -6.47 -15.40 -13.63
C THR A 248 -5.35 -16.41 -13.40
N ASP A 249 -5.62 -17.51 -12.69
CA ASP A 249 -4.63 -18.50 -12.25
C ASP A 249 -3.41 -17.85 -11.56
N GLN A 250 -3.67 -17.13 -10.46
CA GLN A 250 -2.68 -16.29 -9.76
C GLN A 250 -2.00 -15.26 -10.67
N PHE A 251 -2.73 -14.71 -11.65
CA PHE A 251 -2.22 -13.79 -12.66
C PHE A 251 -1.15 -14.39 -13.61
N THR A 252 -1.15 -15.71 -13.77
CA THR A 252 -0.27 -16.42 -14.73
C THR A 252 -0.97 -16.74 -16.05
N ASN A 253 -2.31 -16.83 -16.08
CA ASN A 253 -3.05 -17.04 -17.32
C ASN A 253 -2.99 -15.79 -18.21
N GLN A 254 -2.08 -15.82 -19.19
CA GLN A 254 -1.79 -14.69 -20.07
C GLN A 254 -2.99 -14.30 -20.94
N ILE A 255 -3.81 -15.26 -21.38
CA ILE A 255 -4.98 -15.01 -22.23
C ILE A 255 -6.02 -14.17 -21.48
N VAL A 256 -6.40 -14.62 -20.28
CA VAL A 256 -7.35 -13.90 -19.42
C VAL A 256 -6.80 -12.52 -19.04
N CYS A 257 -5.54 -12.45 -18.62
CA CYS A 257 -4.91 -11.19 -18.23
C CYS A 257 -4.87 -10.19 -19.40
N HIS A 258 -4.53 -10.66 -20.61
CA HIS A 258 -4.50 -9.81 -21.81
C HIS A 258 -5.90 -9.29 -22.16
N GLN A 259 -6.92 -10.15 -22.15
CA GLN A 259 -8.30 -9.75 -22.43
C GLN A 259 -8.83 -8.74 -21.41
N LEU A 260 -8.56 -8.94 -20.11
CA LEU A 260 -8.93 -7.99 -19.06
C LEU A 260 -8.24 -6.64 -19.25
N SER A 261 -6.93 -6.65 -19.54
CA SER A 261 -6.13 -5.45 -19.80
C SER A 261 -6.69 -4.60 -20.94
N GLN A 262 -7.09 -5.27 -22.03
CA GLN A 262 -7.53 -4.61 -23.26
C GLN A 262 -8.98 -4.12 -23.24
N ARG A 263 -9.79 -4.48 -22.24
CA ARG A 263 -11.24 -4.24 -22.28
C ARG A 263 -11.77 -3.51 -21.05
N ILE A 264 -11.26 -3.83 -19.87
CA ILE A 264 -11.81 -3.28 -18.62
C ILE A 264 -11.35 -1.83 -18.43
N GLN A 265 -12.34 -0.93 -18.43
CA GLN A 265 -12.22 0.49 -18.15
C GLN A 265 -12.57 0.82 -16.69
N SER A 266 -13.37 -0.02 -16.04
CA SER A 266 -13.78 0.16 -14.64
C SER A 266 -13.60 -1.14 -13.86
N LEU A 267 -12.74 -1.13 -12.85
CA LEU A 267 -12.51 -2.26 -11.95
C LEU A 267 -12.92 -1.90 -10.53
N THR A 268 -13.81 -2.69 -9.95
CA THR A 268 -14.19 -2.60 -8.54
C THR A 268 -13.86 -3.90 -7.83
N ILE A 269 -12.91 -3.86 -6.91
CA ILE A 269 -12.60 -4.99 -6.05
C ILE A 269 -13.53 -4.95 -4.84
N SER A 270 -14.58 -5.76 -4.87
CA SER A 270 -15.58 -5.81 -3.81
C SER A 270 -15.06 -6.56 -2.59
N HIS A 271 -15.24 -5.97 -1.40
CA HIS A 271 -15.03 -6.67 -0.14
C HIS A 271 -16.33 -7.36 0.27
N HIS A 272 -16.34 -8.70 0.29
CA HIS A 272 -17.46 -9.41 0.89
C HIS A 272 -17.24 -9.49 2.41
N TYR A 273 -18.23 -9.05 3.19
CA TYR A 273 -18.14 -8.93 4.65
C TYR A 273 -18.26 -10.29 5.38
N SER A 274 -18.85 -11.29 4.71
CA SER A 274 -19.14 -12.60 5.30
C SER A 274 -17.91 -13.50 5.44
N ASP A 275 -16.91 -13.33 4.58
CA ASP A 275 -15.77 -14.23 4.52
C ASP A 275 -14.56 -13.56 5.14
N MET A 276 -14.44 -13.72 6.46
CA MET A 276 -13.26 -13.42 7.28
C MET A 276 -12.71 -11.98 7.14
N PRO A 277 -12.70 -11.17 8.21
CA PRO A 277 -12.30 -9.76 8.15
C PRO A 277 -10.87 -9.52 7.58
N ASN A 278 -10.01 -10.54 7.50
CA ASN A 278 -8.63 -10.40 7.02
C ASN A 278 -8.36 -10.92 5.59
N LEU A 279 -9.33 -11.55 4.90
CA LEU A 279 -9.08 -12.22 3.62
C LEU A 279 -9.37 -11.36 2.37
N GLY A 280 -10.15 -10.28 2.51
CA GLY A 280 -10.47 -9.34 1.42
C GLY A 280 -9.38 -8.32 1.09
N ILE A 281 -8.23 -8.40 1.75
CA ILE A 281 -7.19 -7.36 1.73
C ILE A 281 -6.26 -7.55 0.53
N VAL A 282 -6.06 -6.48 -0.26
CA VAL A 282 -5.09 -6.47 -1.35
C VAL A 282 -3.69 -6.14 -0.82
N SER A 283 -2.76 -7.12 -0.85
CA SER A 283 -1.35 -6.88 -0.52
C SER A 283 -0.62 -6.10 -1.62
N VAL A 284 0.52 -5.47 -1.30
CA VAL A 284 1.31 -4.67 -2.27
C VAL A 284 1.70 -5.48 -3.51
N ARG A 285 2.11 -6.75 -3.34
CA ARG A 285 2.44 -7.64 -4.46
C ARG A 285 1.25 -7.83 -5.39
N LEU A 286 0.05 -8.01 -4.84
CA LEU A 286 -1.19 -8.15 -5.61
C LEU A 286 -1.59 -6.86 -6.30
N LEU A 287 -1.38 -5.74 -5.62
CA LEU A 287 -1.63 -4.43 -6.18
C LEU A 287 -0.75 -4.16 -7.40
N CYS A 288 0.52 -4.56 -7.34
CA CYS A 288 1.43 -4.53 -8.49
C CYS A 288 0.94 -5.41 -9.65
N SER A 289 0.38 -6.59 -9.36
CA SER A 289 -0.20 -7.47 -10.39
C SER A 289 -1.47 -6.86 -11.01
N ILE A 290 -2.36 -6.28 -10.21
CA ILE A 290 -3.55 -5.56 -10.68
C ILE A 290 -3.11 -4.38 -11.54
N ALA A 291 -2.20 -3.54 -11.05
CA ALA A 291 -1.68 -2.40 -11.80
C ALA A 291 -1.01 -2.84 -13.11
N ARG A 292 -0.29 -3.97 -13.13
CA ARG A 292 0.33 -4.52 -14.35
C ARG A 292 -0.72 -4.93 -15.39
N ILE A 293 -1.83 -5.54 -14.97
CA ILE A 293 -2.86 -6.02 -15.89
C ILE A 293 -3.73 -4.87 -16.37
N PHE A 294 -4.20 -4.03 -15.45
CA PHE A 294 -5.23 -3.04 -15.75
C PHE A 294 -4.65 -1.68 -16.18
N SER A 295 -3.32 -1.53 -16.28
CA SER A 295 -2.66 -0.27 -16.70
C SER A 295 -2.95 0.17 -18.13
N ALA A 296 -3.47 -0.67 -19.01
CA ALA A 296 -3.67 -0.26 -20.40
C ALA A 296 -4.92 0.62 -20.59
N LYS A 297 -6.08 0.21 -20.05
CA LYS A 297 -7.36 0.88 -20.31
C LYS A 297 -8.20 1.24 -19.08
N CYS A 298 -7.83 0.77 -17.88
CA CYS A 298 -8.65 1.02 -16.69
C CYS A 298 -8.57 2.49 -16.26
N GLN A 299 -9.71 3.18 -16.33
CA GLN A 299 -9.88 4.60 -15.97
C GLN A 299 -10.50 4.78 -14.58
N HIS A 300 -11.27 3.80 -14.10
CA HIS A 300 -11.93 3.85 -12.80
C HIS A 300 -11.53 2.64 -11.97
N LEU A 301 -10.86 2.87 -10.84
CA LEU A 301 -10.39 1.82 -9.95
C LEU A 301 -10.95 2.03 -8.56
N SER A 302 -11.71 1.07 -8.05
CA SER A 302 -12.20 1.05 -6.68
C SER A 302 -11.61 -0.16 -5.94
N LEU A 303 -10.89 0.10 -4.86
CA LEU A 303 -10.15 -0.89 -4.08
C LEU A 303 -10.38 -0.66 -2.59
N ALA A 304 -10.57 -1.73 -1.82
CA ALA A 304 -10.36 -1.68 -0.37
C ALA A 304 -8.89 -1.99 -0.07
N LEU A 305 -8.20 -1.07 0.61
CA LEU A 305 -6.78 -1.20 0.98
C LEU A 305 -6.63 -1.15 2.52
N ILE A 306 -5.71 -1.96 3.04
CA ILE A 306 -5.27 -1.92 4.46
C ILE A 306 -3.89 -1.29 4.59
N ALA A 307 -3.45 -0.54 3.58
CA ALA A 307 -2.05 -0.27 3.41
C ALA A 307 -1.71 1.22 3.44
N HIS A 308 -0.51 1.50 3.95
CA HIS A 308 0.11 2.82 4.04
C HIS A 308 -0.04 3.63 2.74
N PRO A 309 -0.14 4.98 2.77
CA PRO A 309 -0.32 5.84 1.59
C PRO A 309 0.64 5.55 0.42
N ASN A 310 1.86 5.10 0.73
CA ASN A 310 2.87 4.72 -0.25
C ASN A 310 2.49 3.53 -1.14
N THR A 311 1.54 2.69 -0.72
CA THR A 311 1.08 1.55 -1.51
C THR A 311 0.21 1.94 -2.69
N VAL A 312 -0.34 3.16 -2.68
CA VAL A 312 -1.09 3.72 -3.81
C VAL A 312 -0.16 4.22 -4.92
N ARG A 313 1.09 4.57 -4.58
CA ARG A 313 2.06 5.16 -5.51
C ARG A 313 2.37 4.27 -6.74
N PRO A 314 2.56 2.95 -6.62
CA PRO A 314 2.70 2.06 -7.78
C PRO A 314 1.51 2.09 -8.75
N ILE A 315 0.28 2.23 -8.24
CA ILE A 315 -0.93 2.35 -9.07
C ILE A 315 -0.85 3.63 -9.88
N LEU A 316 -0.64 4.76 -9.21
CA LEU A 316 -0.59 6.07 -9.86
C LEU A 316 0.56 6.17 -10.87
N ARG A 317 1.71 5.55 -10.58
CA ARG A 317 2.86 5.52 -11.50
C ARG A 317 2.58 4.70 -12.75
N ARG A 318 1.85 3.58 -12.65
CA ARG A 318 1.64 2.63 -13.75
C ARG A 318 0.34 2.85 -14.52
N MET A 319 -0.68 3.45 -13.90
CA MET A 319 -2.02 3.63 -14.48
C MET A 319 -2.27 5.10 -14.81
N LYS A 320 -1.52 5.65 -15.77
CA LYS A 320 -1.57 7.09 -16.12
C LYS A 320 -2.93 7.56 -16.65
N GLN A 321 -3.74 6.62 -17.16
CA GLN A 321 -5.08 6.86 -17.69
C GLN A 321 -6.19 6.87 -16.62
N LEU A 322 -5.83 6.68 -15.34
CA LEU A 322 -6.78 6.62 -14.24
C LEU A 322 -7.43 8.00 -14.02
N ARG A 323 -8.75 8.07 -14.16
CA ARG A 323 -9.57 9.26 -13.93
C ARG A 323 -10.23 9.29 -12.55
N SER A 324 -10.43 8.11 -11.96
CA SER A 324 -11.04 7.97 -10.65
C SER A 324 -10.39 6.82 -9.88
N LEU A 325 -9.99 7.11 -8.65
CA LEU A 325 -9.44 6.14 -7.71
C LEU A 325 -10.23 6.23 -6.41
N HIS A 326 -11.02 5.21 -6.12
CA HIS A 326 -11.74 5.08 -4.86
C HIS A 326 -10.98 4.09 -3.97
N ILE A 327 -10.44 4.58 -2.85
CA ILE A 327 -9.73 3.75 -1.88
C ILE A 327 -10.54 3.74 -0.60
N GLN A 328 -11.03 2.56 -0.23
CA GLN A 328 -11.64 2.36 1.07
C GLN A 328 -10.56 1.93 2.06
N TRP A 329 -10.24 2.82 2.99
CA TRP A 329 -9.29 2.57 4.07
C TRP A 329 -9.99 1.84 5.21
N ARG A 330 -9.42 0.71 5.65
CA ARG A 330 -9.91 0.03 6.85
C ARG A 330 -9.05 0.46 8.04
N TYR A 331 -9.58 1.38 8.84
CA TYR A 331 -8.86 1.93 9.99
C TYR A 331 -8.83 0.97 11.17
N GLY A 332 -7.60 0.68 11.62
CA GLY A 332 -7.23 0.51 13.02
C GLY A 332 -6.36 1.67 13.54
N CYS A 333 -6.14 2.75 12.77
CA CYS A 333 -5.36 3.90 13.21
C CYS A 333 -6.23 4.90 13.99
N HIS A 334 -6.71 4.48 15.16
CA HIS A 334 -7.14 5.43 16.18
C HIS A 334 -5.88 6.02 16.83
N GLY A 335 -5.40 7.18 16.37
CA GLY A 335 -4.39 7.91 17.15
C GLY A 335 -3.45 8.90 16.46
N LEU A 336 -3.50 9.10 15.14
CA LEU A 336 -2.68 10.11 14.48
C LEU A 336 -3.50 10.92 13.49
N ASP A 337 -3.27 12.23 13.51
CA ASP A 337 -3.95 13.25 12.71
C ASP A 337 -4.10 12.87 11.24
N ASP A 338 -5.26 13.27 10.69
CA ASP A 338 -5.83 12.93 9.38
C ASP A 338 -4.81 12.55 8.28
N PRO A 339 -4.53 11.23 8.09
CA PRO A 339 -3.56 10.73 7.11
C PRO A 339 -3.87 11.13 5.67
N ILE A 340 -5.13 11.46 5.39
CA ILE A 340 -5.60 11.91 4.07
C ILE A 340 -5.15 13.35 3.81
N ALA A 341 -5.21 14.23 4.82
CA ALA A 341 -4.75 15.61 4.71
C ALA A 341 -3.24 15.69 4.45
N TYR A 342 -2.44 14.88 5.16
CA TYR A 342 -0.99 14.80 4.94
C TYR A 342 -0.64 14.29 3.54
N TRP A 343 -1.36 13.29 3.04
CA TRP A 343 -1.15 12.75 1.69
C TRP A 343 -1.53 13.75 0.58
N LEU A 344 -2.67 14.44 0.71
CA LEU A 344 -3.09 15.48 -0.24
C LEU A 344 -2.10 16.65 -0.25
N GLN A 345 -1.54 17.01 0.90
CA GLN A 345 -0.52 18.06 1.02
C GLN A 345 0.81 17.65 0.39
N GLN A 346 1.18 16.36 0.41
CA GLN A 346 2.38 15.86 -0.30
C GLN A 346 2.22 15.81 -1.82
N GLN A 347 1.01 15.65 -2.36
CA GLN A 347 0.79 15.64 -3.82
C GLN A 347 0.70 17.05 -4.42
N SER A 348 0.23 18.04 -3.67
CA SER A 348 0.08 19.41 -4.20
C SER A 348 1.40 20.17 -4.38
N THR A 349 2.50 19.69 -3.82
CA THR A 349 3.77 20.44 -3.77
C THR A 349 4.77 20.12 -4.88
N ASP A 350 4.57 19.13 -5.75
CA ASP A 350 5.57 18.87 -6.81
C ASP A 350 5.01 18.13 -8.05
N PRO A 351 4.70 18.85 -9.15
CA PRO A 351 4.27 18.23 -10.42
C PRO A 351 5.41 17.58 -11.23
N THR A 352 6.67 17.62 -10.75
CA THR A 352 7.84 17.13 -11.51
C THR A 352 8.65 16.02 -10.84
N ALA A 353 8.29 15.58 -9.63
CA ALA A 353 9.03 14.54 -8.90
C ALA A 353 8.74 13.10 -9.39
N VAL A 354 9.13 12.79 -10.63
CA VAL A 354 9.42 11.42 -11.06
C VAL A 354 10.87 11.14 -10.71
N ASP A 355 11.08 10.07 -9.94
CA ASP A 355 12.35 9.53 -9.45
C ASP A 355 12.96 10.22 -8.22
N PHE A 356 12.46 9.86 -7.03
CA PHE A 356 13.33 9.62 -5.87
C PHE A 356 12.75 8.51 -4.97
N VAL A 357 13.63 7.57 -4.61
CA VAL A 357 13.46 6.62 -3.51
C VAL A 357 13.34 7.43 -2.23
N HIS A 358 12.12 7.57 -1.72
CA HIS A 358 11.89 8.13 -0.39
C HIS A 358 11.61 6.99 0.59
N THR A 359 12.57 6.79 1.48
CA THR A 359 12.45 6.07 2.74
C THR A 359 11.43 6.80 3.62
N ASN A 360 10.56 6.04 4.29
CA ASN A 360 9.48 6.56 5.14
C ASN A 360 10.02 7.46 6.27
N ASP A 361 9.26 8.49 6.63
CA ASP A 361 9.58 9.53 7.66
C ASP A 361 9.43 9.04 9.13
N LYS A 362 9.59 7.74 9.41
CA LYS A 362 10.07 7.31 10.73
C LYS A 362 11.56 7.07 10.56
N ASN A 363 12.38 7.55 11.50
CA ASN A 363 13.85 7.50 11.47
C ASN A 363 14.41 6.06 11.40
N ASP A 364 14.08 5.31 10.36
CA ASP A 364 14.67 4.02 10.02
C ASP A 364 16.03 4.37 9.44
N LEU A 365 16.96 4.61 10.35
CA LEU A 365 18.38 4.76 10.09
C LEU A 365 18.85 3.42 9.52
N PHE A 366 19.20 3.36 8.24
CA PHE A 366 19.64 2.12 7.59
C PHE A 366 21.16 1.93 7.69
N GLY A 367 21.66 0.69 7.74
CA GLY A 367 23.09 0.37 7.71
C GLY A 367 23.80 0.20 9.07
N LEU A 368 24.89 -0.59 9.06
CA LEU A 368 25.80 -0.76 10.19
C LEU A 368 26.79 0.40 10.26
N VAL A 369 26.85 1.11 11.40
CA VAL A 369 27.75 2.26 11.71
C VAL A 369 27.59 3.50 10.80
N PHE A 370 27.31 3.33 9.51
CA PHE A 370 27.11 4.40 8.55
C PHE A 370 25.79 4.20 7.84
N GLY A 371 24.85 5.09 8.11
CA GLY A 371 23.67 5.26 7.27
C GLY A 371 23.84 6.36 6.23
N PRO A 372 22.80 6.61 5.44
CA PRO A 372 22.77 7.76 4.53
C PRO A 372 22.99 9.06 5.30
N PRO A 373 23.57 10.11 4.67
CA PRO A 373 23.69 11.40 5.32
C PRO A 373 22.31 11.93 5.75
N PRO A 374 22.20 12.65 6.87
CA PRO A 374 20.95 13.24 7.31
C PRO A 374 20.32 14.08 6.17
N ARG A 375 19.00 14.02 6.03
CA ARG A 375 18.24 14.73 4.98
C ARG A 375 18.58 16.22 4.92
N ASN A 376 18.80 16.85 6.08
CA ASN A 376 19.16 18.28 6.16
C ASN A 376 20.52 18.57 5.50
N ILE A 377 21.49 17.67 5.63
CA ILE A 377 22.81 17.82 4.98
C ILE A 377 22.66 17.62 3.47
N LEU A 378 21.90 16.62 3.03
CA LEU A 378 21.62 16.41 1.60
C LEU A 378 20.90 17.61 0.97
N LEU A 379 19.89 18.15 1.67
CA LEU A 379 19.14 19.31 1.23
C LEU A 379 20.03 20.57 1.19
N ALA A 380 20.92 20.74 2.17
CA ALA A 380 21.92 21.80 2.15
C ALA A 380 22.86 21.67 0.94
N ILE A 381 23.45 20.48 0.71
CA ILE A 381 24.30 20.22 -0.47
C ILE A 381 23.55 20.56 -1.75
N PHE A 382 22.32 20.05 -1.90
CA PHE A 382 21.51 20.27 -3.09
C PHE A 382 21.18 21.75 -3.31
N THR A 383 20.84 22.47 -2.24
CA THR A 383 20.57 23.91 -2.29
C THR A 383 21.82 24.68 -2.73
N PHE A 384 22.99 24.36 -2.17
CA PHE A 384 24.25 24.96 -2.59
C PHE A 384 24.63 24.58 -4.03
N CYS A 385 24.30 23.39 -4.52
CA CYS A 385 24.48 23.02 -5.92
C CYS A 385 23.58 23.83 -6.88
N ILE A 386 22.34 24.14 -6.49
CA ILE A 386 21.46 25.01 -7.28
C ILE A 386 22.02 26.43 -7.32
N ILE A 387 22.41 26.97 -6.16
CA ILE A 387 23.02 28.30 -6.05
C ILE A 387 24.28 28.35 -6.92
N SER A 388 25.14 27.34 -6.81
CA SER A 388 26.38 27.15 -7.59
C SER A 388 26.13 27.16 -9.11
N THR A 389 25.10 26.45 -9.55
CA THR A 389 24.76 26.42 -10.98
C THR A 389 24.32 27.81 -11.47
N PHE A 390 23.57 28.53 -10.65
CA PHE A 390 23.11 29.88 -10.98
C PHE A 390 24.25 30.91 -10.97
N THR A 391 25.12 30.90 -9.97
CA THR A 391 26.31 31.77 -9.89
C THR A 391 27.27 31.51 -11.03
N SER A 392 27.53 30.23 -11.36
CA SER A 392 28.34 29.84 -12.52
C SER A 392 27.78 30.37 -13.84
N LEU A 393 26.45 30.32 -14.02
CA LEU A 393 25.81 30.85 -15.22
C LEU A 393 25.93 32.38 -15.32
N LEU A 394 25.81 33.09 -14.19
CA LEU A 394 26.05 34.54 -14.14
C LEU A 394 27.51 34.89 -14.48
N GLU A 395 28.48 34.13 -13.98
CA GLU A 395 29.89 34.31 -14.33
C GLU A 395 30.14 34.12 -15.84
N ILE A 396 29.54 33.09 -16.46
CA ILE A 396 29.68 32.84 -17.90
C ILE A 396 29.08 34.00 -18.72
N ILE A 397 27.85 34.42 -18.41
CA ILE A 397 27.19 35.55 -19.09
C ILE A 397 28.06 36.81 -18.99
N GLN A 398 28.64 37.01 -17.81
CA GLN A 398 29.52 38.12 -17.58
C GLN A 398 30.81 38.04 -18.40
N ILE A 399 31.52 36.91 -18.39
CA ILE A 399 32.75 36.74 -19.16
C ILE A 399 32.48 37.02 -20.64
N ILE A 400 31.35 36.53 -21.17
CA ILE A 400 30.93 36.79 -22.56
C ILE A 400 30.72 38.29 -22.79
N ARG A 401 30.00 38.97 -21.89
CA ARG A 401 29.75 40.41 -21.99
C ARG A 401 31.03 41.25 -21.92
N ASP A 402 31.90 40.95 -20.96
CA ASP A 402 33.15 41.67 -20.75
C ASP A 402 34.11 41.46 -21.93
N THR A 403 34.13 40.25 -22.51
CA THR A 403 34.85 39.93 -23.76
C THR A 403 34.31 40.74 -24.95
N TYR A 404 32.99 40.83 -25.11
CA TYR A 404 32.39 41.57 -26.22
C TYR A 404 32.61 43.09 -26.12
N GLN A 405 32.65 43.63 -24.90
CA GLN A 405 32.81 45.07 -24.66
C GLN A 405 34.28 45.52 -24.59
N ASN A 406 35.25 44.63 -24.80
CA ASN A 406 36.69 44.88 -24.58
C ASN A 406 36.97 45.56 -23.21
N ARG A 407 36.14 45.28 -22.20
CA ARG A 407 36.29 45.82 -20.84
C ARG A 407 36.69 44.68 -19.92
N LEU A 408 38.00 44.52 -19.73
CA LEU A 408 38.57 43.40 -18.97
C LEU A 408 38.16 43.34 -17.49
N THR A 409 37.67 44.44 -16.88
CA THR A 409 37.21 44.41 -15.48
C THR A 409 36.04 45.36 -15.20
N SER A 410 34.81 44.92 -15.42
CA SER A 410 33.64 45.66 -14.95
C SER A 410 33.46 45.51 -13.43
N LEU A 411 32.90 46.52 -12.76
CA LEU A 411 32.58 46.48 -11.33
C LEU A 411 31.70 45.26 -10.99
N PHE A 412 30.76 44.96 -11.88
CA PHE A 412 29.88 43.81 -11.80
C PHE A 412 30.66 42.49 -11.67
N GLY A 413 31.84 42.39 -12.30
CA GLY A 413 32.67 41.16 -12.29
C GLY A 413 33.34 40.90 -10.98
N ARG A 414 33.65 41.98 -10.25
CA ARG A 414 34.19 41.89 -8.91
C ARG A 414 33.09 41.49 -7.92
N ILE A 415 31.87 41.97 -8.14
CA ILE A 415 30.70 41.63 -7.31
C ILE A 415 30.30 40.16 -7.54
N THR A 416 30.16 39.70 -8.78
CA THR A 416 29.80 38.31 -9.09
C THR A 416 30.84 37.32 -8.57
N ASN A 417 32.13 37.54 -8.83
CA ASN A 417 33.21 36.70 -8.29
C ASN A 417 33.20 36.67 -6.74
N CYS A 418 32.90 37.81 -6.10
CA CYS A 418 32.74 37.86 -4.64
C CYS A 418 31.53 37.03 -4.18
N LEU A 419 30.39 37.12 -4.87
CA LEU A 419 29.18 36.38 -4.53
C LEU A 419 29.37 34.87 -4.73
N THR A 420 29.90 34.43 -5.87
CA THR A 420 30.22 33.02 -6.15
C THR A 420 31.10 32.46 -5.04
N LEU A 421 32.15 33.18 -4.67
CA LEU A 421 33.08 32.67 -3.68
C LEU A 421 32.43 32.50 -2.29
N TRP A 422 31.67 33.51 -1.83
CA TRP A 422 31.10 33.50 -0.47
C TRP A 422 29.80 32.71 -0.34
N PHE A 423 29.01 32.56 -1.40
CA PHE A 423 27.74 31.83 -1.37
C PHE A 423 27.81 30.40 -1.92
N GLU A 424 28.82 30.08 -2.74
CA GLU A 424 29.02 28.74 -3.29
C GLU A 424 30.27 28.08 -2.71
N ASP A 425 31.47 28.62 -2.98
CA ASP A 425 32.71 27.88 -2.73
C ASP A 425 32.98 27.68 -1.23
N VAL A 426 32.90 28.76 -0.43
CA VAL A 426 33.17 28.71 1.01
C VAL A 426 32.17 27.81 1.74
N PRO A 427 30.84 27.94 1.56
CA PRO A 427 29.88 27.06 2.23
C PRO A 427 30.01 25.60 1.80
N LEU A 428 30.22 25.32 0.50
CA LEU A 428 30.31 23.95 -0.01
C LEU A 428 31.59 23.26 0.47
N LEU A 429 32.74 23.95 0.48
CA LEU A 429 33.99 23.42 1.02
C LEU A 429 33.93 23.26 2.55
N THR A 430 33.29 24.19 3.26
CA THR A 430 33.09 24.07 4.70
C THR A 430 32.24 22.84 5.02
N LEU A 431 31.17 22.60 4.27
CA LEU A 431 30.32 21.42 4.43
C LEU A 431 31.08 20.13 4.12
N ASN A 432 31.87 20.11 3.05
CA ASN A 432 32.73 18.97 2.71
C ASN A 432 33.76 18.70 3.82
N LEU A 433 34.38 19.73 4.39
CA LEU A 433 35.31 19.60 5.50
C LEU A 433 34.61 19.01 6.73
N LEU A 434 33.40 19.49 7.08
CA LEU A 434 32.60 18.95 8.18
C LEU A 434 32.26 17.47 7.95
N ILE A 435 31.88 17.09 6.72
CA ILE A 435 31.58 15.69 6.37
C ILE A 435 32.83 14.82 6.53
N VAL A 436 33.98 15.27 6.03
CA VAL A 436 35.26 14.55 6.13
C VAL A 436 35.71 14.42 7.60
N ILE A 437 35.52 15.46 8.41
CA ILE A 437 35.85 15.44 9.83
C ILE A 437 34.91 14.50 10.62
N CYS A 438 33.63 14.44 10.25
CA CYS A 438 32.61 13.64 10.94
C CYS A 438 32.53 12.18 10.48
N ARG A 439 33.02 11.82 9.29
CA ARG A 439 32.80 10.47 8.72
C ARG A 439 34.14 9.74 8.56
N ASP A 440 34.26 8.62 9.25
CA ASP A 440 35.35 7.67 9.04
C ASP A 440 35.08 6.84 7.77
N GLY A 441 35.25 7.46 6.61
CA GLY A 441 35.14 6.80 5.32
C GLY A 441 36.39 7.05 4.51
N GLU A 442 36.60 6.24 3.47
CA GLU A 442 37.50 6.67 2.42
C GLU A 442 37.05 8.04 1.96
N VAL A 443 37.98 8.97 1.89
CA VAL A 443 37.74 10.19 1.13
C VAL A 443 37.46 9.70 -0.26
N THR A 444 36.18 9.76 -0.64
CA THR A 444 35.76 9.33 -1.97
C THR A 444 36.73 9.97 -2.95
N TYR A 445 37.21 9.20 -3.94
CA TYR A 445 38.12 9.74 -4.95
C TYR A 445 37.58 11.08 -5.51
N ILE A 446 36.25 11.20 -5.53
CA ILE A 446 35.49 12.41 -5.82
C ILE A 446 35.79 13.58 -4.87
N SER A 447 35.76 13.41 -3.55
CA SER A 447 36.09 14.49 -2.59
C SER A 447 37.57 14.89 -2.65
N LEU A 448 38.48 13.96 -2.90
CA LEU A 448 39.89 14.27 -3.11
C LEU A 448 40.09 15.06 -4.42
N ALA A 449 39.49 14.58 -5.52
CA ALA A 449 39.52 15.26 -6.80
C ALA A 449 38.90 16.66 -6.72
N LYS A 450 37.77 16.81 -6.02
CA LYS A 450 37.14 18.11 -5.75
C LYS A 450 38.06 19.05 -4.96
N ALA A 451 38.76 18.56 -3.94
CA ALA A 451 39.72 19.36 -3.19
C ALA A 451 40.89 19.82 -4.09
N ILE A 452 41.44 18.93 -4.92
CA ILE A 452 42.51 19.27 -5.88
C ILE A 452 42.04 20.30 -6.90
N ILE A 453 40.86 20.10 -7.49
CA ILE A 453 40.25 21.05 -8.44
C ILE A 453 40.02 22.40 -7.74
N GLY A 454 39.54 22.40 -6.50
CA GLY A 454 39.37 23.61 -5.69
C GLY A 454 40.68 24.37 -5.46
N ILE A 455 41.77 23.66 -5.15
CA ILE A 455 43.11 24.25 -5.02
C ILE A 455 43.56 24.88 -6.34
N ILE A 456 43.43 24.16 -7.45
CA ILE A 456 43.81 24.65 -8.78
C ILE A 456 43.00 25.89 -9.14
N ALA A 457 41.67 25.85 -8.95
CA ALA A 457 40.79 26.98 -9.23
C ALA A 457 41.12 28.21 -8.38
N ALA A 458 41.39 28.02 -7.08
CA ALA A 458 41.80 29.10 -6.18
C ALA A 458 43.13 29.74 -6.61
N LEU A 459 44.12 28.93 -7.00
CA LEU A 459 45.42 29.40 -7.49
C LEU A 459 45.28 30.19 -8.81
N ILE A 460 44.47 29.71 -9.75
CA ILE A 460 44.20 30.40 -11.02
C ILE A 460 43.52 31.75 -10.76
N ARG A 461 42.49 31.79 -9.89
CA ARG A 461 41.80 33.05 -9.53
C ARG A 461 42.75 34.02 -8.83
N PHE A 462 43.61 33.53 -7.94
CA PHE A 462 44.63 34.34 -7.27
C PHE A 462 45.62 34.96 -8.28
N LEU A 463 46.12 34.15 -9.23
CA LEU A 463 46.99 34.62 -10.32
C LEU A 463 46.29 35.67 -11.18
N PHE A 464 45.01 35.48 -11.53
CA PHE A 464 44.24 36.46 -12.30
C PHE A 464 44.08 37.79 -11.57
N ILE A 465 43.85 37.77 -10.24
CA ILE A 465 43.80 39.00 -9.43
C ILE A 465 45.16 39.70 -9.41
N LEU A 466 46.26 38.96 -9.27
CA LEU A 466 47.62 39.52 -9.31
C LEU A 466 47.94 40.13 -10.68
N LEU A 467 47.64 39.42 -11.76
CA LEU A 467 47.83 39.89 -13.14
C LEU A 467 47.00 41.15 -13.41
N ASN A 468 45.73 41.17 -13.01
CA ASN A 468 44.90 42.36 -13.14
C ASN A 468 45.44 43.54 -12.31
N LYS A 469 45.90 43.29 -11.08
CA LYS A 469 46.51 44.34 -10.25
C LYS A 469 47.80 44.88 -10.87
N TRP A 470 48.58 44.02 -11.53
CA TRP A 470 49.81 44.40 -12.22
C TRP A 470 49.54 45.18 -13.51
N LEU A 471 48.64 44.69 -14.38
CA LEU A 471 48.25 45.35 -15.63
C LEU A 471 47.58 46.71 -15.38
N ILE A 472 46.65 46.80 -14.42
CA ILE A 472 45.93 48.04 -14.11
C ILE A 472 46.85 49.08 -13.45
N ARG A 473 47.94 48.66 -12.79
CA ARG A 473 48.93 49.58 -12.20
C ARG A 473 49.57 50.49 -13.24
N HIS A 474 49.58 50.08 -14.51
CA HIS A 474 50.12 50.88 -15.61
C HIS A 474 49.13 51.91 -16.17
N ASP A 475 47.83 51.82 -15.88
CA ASP A 475 46.83 52.51 -16.73
C ASP A 475 45.88 53.49 -16.01
N TYR A 476 45.78 53.58 -14.67
CA TYR A 476 44.72 54.46 -14.09
C TYR A 476 44.99 55.16 -12.75
N HIS A 477 44.71 56.48 -12.76
CA HIS A 477 44.84 57.47 -11.67
C HIS A 477 43.53 57.70 -10.87
N ARG A 478 42.48 56.88 -11.08
CA ARG A 478 41.15 57.05 -10.46
C ARG A 478 40.85 55.88 -9.51
N LYS A 479 41.02 56.12 -8.20
CA LYS A 479 40.66 55.16 -7.14
C LYS A 479 39.14 55.15 -6.94
N ASP A 480 38.50 54.03 -7.26
CA ASP A 480 37.14 53.74 -6.80
C ASP A 480 37.22 52.83 -5.57
N ASN A 481 36.87 53.38 -4.40
CA ASN A 481 36.97 52.70 -3.10
C ASN A 481 36.15 51.41 -3.04
N LEU A 482 35.00 51.40 -3.73
CA LEU A 482 34.08 50.26 -3.73
C LEU A 482 34.69 49.06 -4.48
N SER A 483 35.45 49.35 -5.53
CA SER A 483 36.20 48.34 -6.28
C SER A 483 37.33 47.72 -5.46
N GLN A 484 38.01 48.53 -4.65
CA GLN A 484 39.04 48.05 -3.73
C GLN A 484 38.45 47.16 -2.63
N PHE A 485 37.28 47.53 -2.11
CA PHE A 485 36.56 46.75 -1.10
C PHE A 485 36.23 45.32 -1.58
N PHE A 486 35.60 45.15 -2.74
CA PHE A 486 35.27 43.82 -3.29
C PHE A 486 36.50 42.98 -3.63
N ASN A 487 37.58 43.59 -4.10
CA ASN A 487 38.84 42.88 -4.34
C ASN A 487 39.45 42.36 -3.04
N THR A 488 39.44 43.15 -1.96
CA THR A 488 39.93 42.72 -0.65
C THR A 488 39.10 41.56 -0.12
N ILE A 489 37.76 41.66 -0.17
CA ILE A 489 36.86 40.57 0.26
C ILE A 489 37.06 39.30 -0.57
N SER A 490 37.20 39.44 -1.90
CA SER A 490 37.47 38.30 -2.78
C SER A 490 38.82 37.66 -2.47
N THR A 491 39.85 38.46 -2.17
CA THR A 491 41.18 37.94 -1.79
C THR A 491 41.12 37.15 -0.49
N ILE A 492 40.45 37.68 0.53
CA ILE A 492 40.23 36.97 1.81
C ILE A 492 39.51 35.65 1.55
N GLY A 493 38.46 35.69 0.74
CA GLY A 493 37.71 34.52 0.35
C GLY A 493 38.57 33.44 -0.33
N ILE A 494 39.41 33.80 -1.30
CA ILE A 494 40.30 32.84 -2.00
C ILE A 494 41.26 32.18 -1.01
N ILE A 495 41.79 32.94 -0.05
CA ILE A 495 42.66 32.40 1.00
C ILE A 495 41.89 31.38 1.86
N ILE A 496 40.65 31.68 2.25
CA ILE A 496 39.80 30.74 3.01
C ILE A 496 39.54 29.46 2.20
N VAL A 497 39.16 29.60 0.92
CA VAL A 497 38.94 28.46 0.01
C VAL A 497 40.18 27.58 -0.08
N LEU A 498 41.36 28.19 -0.27
CA LEU A 498 42.63 27.47 -0.33
C LEU A 498 42.93 26.73 0.99
N LEU A 499 42.75 27.39 2.14
CA LEU A 499 42.94 26.78 3.45
C LEU A 499 41.97 25.62 3.69
N LEU A 500 40.70 25.76 3.32
CA LEU A 500 39.69 24.69 3.41
C LEU A 500 40.04 23.51 2.52
N SER A 501 40.42 23.74 1.26
CA SER A 501 40.79 22.66 0.35
C SER A 501 42.06 21.93 0.79
N ILE A 502 43.09 22.65 1.28
CA ILE A 502 44.28 22.05 1.89
C ILE A 502 43.89 21.24 3.13
N SER A 503 43.01 21.76 3.99
CA SER A 503 42.56 21.05 5.19
C SER A 503 41.84 19.75 4.83
N ILE A 504 40.93 19.79 3.85
CA ILE A 504 40.25 18.60 3.33
C ILE A 504 41.28 17.60 2.79
N HIS A 505 42.24 18.04 1.98
CA HIS A 505 43.27 17.17 1.41
C HIS A 505 44.17 16.55 2.47
N THR A 506 44.61 17.32 3.45
CA THR A 506 45.47 16.83 4.54
C THR A 506 44.72 15.82 5.40
N ILE A 507 43.51 16.15 5.86
CA ILE A 507 42.69 15.22 6.66
C ILE A 507 42.37 13.96 5.86
N ALA A 508 42.09 14.12 4.57
CA ALA A 508 41.81 13.01 3.68
C ALA A 508 42.98 12.03 3.50
N SER A 509 44.21 12.57 3.56
CA SER A 509 45.42 11.82 3.29
C SER A 509 46.05 11.21 4.55
N LEU A 510 45.60 11.62 5.74
CA LEU A 510 46.12 11.10 7.02
C LEU A 510 45.43 9.78 7.38
N PRO A 511 46.16 8.66 7.52
CA PRO A 511 45.59 7.43 8.04
C PRO A 511 45.24 7.61 9.52
N ILE A 512 44.01 7.26 9.89
CA ILE A 512 43.53 7.28 11.27
C ILE A 512 43.50 5.85 11.79
N ASP A 513 44.08 5.60 12.95
CA ASP A 513 44.04 4.27 13.58
C ASP A 513 42.69 3.98 14.27
N SER A 514 42.53 2.77 14.80
CA SER A 514 41.31 2.32 15.48
C SER A 514 41.01 3.10 16.77
N PHE A 515 41.98 3.85 17.28
CA PHE A 515 41.87 4.69 18.48
C PHE A 515 41.73 6.19 18.17
N GLY A 516 41.68 6.58 16.89
CA GLY A 516 41.59 7.97 16.46
C GLY A 516 42.91 8.73 16.49
N ARG A 517 44.05 8.04 16.57
CA ARG A 517 45.39 8.61 16.50
C ARG A 517 45.86 8.61 15.04
N ILE A 518 46.58 9.67 14.67
CA ILE A 518 47.17 9.81 13.35
C ILE A 518 48.43 8.96 13.32
N HIS A 519 48.45 7.91 12.50
CA HIS A 519 49.63 7.07 12.29
C HIS A 519 50.02 7.10 10.81
N LEU A 520 51.27 7.47 10.53
CA LEU A 520 51.88 7.32 9.20
C LEU A 520 52.21 5.84 8.95
N ALA A 521 51.20 5.02 8.65
CA ALA A 521 51.38 3.62 8.25
C ALA A 521 51.45 3.51 6.72
N ARG A 522 52.27 2.57 6.21
CA ARG A 522 52.38 2.29 4.77
C ARG A 522 51.03 1.79 4.22
N PRO A 523 50.57 2.28 3.05
CA PRO A 523 49.20 2.07 2.58
C PRO A 523 48.99 0.77 1.77
N SER A 524 49.58 -0.38 2.18
CA SER A 524 49.46 -1.64 1.41
C SER A 524 48.60 -2.74 2.05
N ASP A 525 48.39 -2.78 3.38
CA ASP A 525 47.90 -4.03 4.01
C ASP A 525 46.70 -3.90 4.96
N PHE A 526 46.09 -2.72 5.09
CA PHE A 526 44.81 -2.60 5.79
C PHE A 526 43.66 -2.93 4.83
N THR A 527 43.25 -4.20 4.78
CA THR A 527 41.95 -4.55 4.21
C THR A 527 40.89 -3.79 5.01
N ARG A 528 40.20 -2.85 4.35
CA ARG A 528 39.24 -1.86 4.90
C ARG A 528 38.29 -2.44 5.95
N PHE A 529 37.89 -3.69 5.74
CA PHE A 529 36.99 -4.43 6.61
C PHE A 529 37.61 -4.76 7.97
N LYS A 530 38.90 -5.12 8.03
CA LYS A 530 39.61 -5.47 9.27
C LYS A 530 39.73 -4.27 10.22
N PHE A 531 39.94 -3.07 9.67
CA PHE A 531 39.95 -1.83 10.45
C PHE A 531 38.57 -1.53 11.06
N ALA A 532 37.53 -1.55 10.22
CA ALA A 532 36.16 -1.29 10.64
C ALA A 532 35.70 -2.31 11.70
N HIS A 533 36.06 -3.57 11.52
CA HIS A 533 35.76 -4.65 12.45
C HIS A 533 36.39 -4.42 13.82
N GLN A 534 37.68 -4.08 13.88
CA GLN A 534 38.38 -3.80 15.16
C GLN A 534 37.83 -2.57 15.89
N LYS A 535 37.45 -1.51 15.15
CA LYS A 535 36.97 -0.26 15.74
C LYS A 535 35.50 -0.34 16.16
N TYR A 536 34.63 -0.83 15.29
CA TYR A 536 33.18 -0.71 15.46
C TYR A 536 32.49 -1.98 15.91
N PHE A 537 32.92 -3.15 15.44
CA PHE A 537 32.20 -4.41 15.70
C PHE A 537 32.77 -5.20 16.86
N ASN A 538 34.00 -4.85 17.29
CA ASN A 538 34.65 -5.46 18.42
C ASN A 538 33.80 -5.40 19.70
N HIS A 539 33.42 -6.58 20.22
CA HIS A 539 32.52 -6.77 21.36
C HIS A 539 31.09 -6.28 21.16
N VAL A 540 30.64 -6.09 19.92
CA VAL A 540 29.24 -5.76 19.63
C VAL A 540 28.42 -7.03 19.39
N GLY A 541 27.47 -7.24 20.30
CA GLY A 541 26.51 -8.33 20.25
C GLY A 541 25.17 -7.89 19.67
N LEU A 542 24.43 -8.88 19.19
CA LEU A 542 23.02 -8.80 18.89
C LEU A 542 22.23 -9.44 20.02
N PHE A 543 21.22 -8.72 20.51
CA PHE A 543 20.45 -9.09 21.68
C PHE A 543 18.95 -9.10 21.38
N LEU A 544 18.26 -10.07 21.97
CA LEU A 544 16.81 -10.16 22.02
C LEU A 544 16.30 -9.53 23.31
N ARG A 545 15.38 -8.59 23.21
CA ARG A 545 14.72 -7.99 24.36
C ARG A 545 13.76 -9.00 25.00
N SER A 546 13.78 -9.10 26.33
CA SER A 546 12.83 -9.93 27.07
C SER A 546 11.40 -9.39 26.91
N SER A 547 10.42 -10.29 26.82
CA SER A 547 9.00 -9.91 26.77
C SER A 547 8.49 -9.29 28.08
N ASN A 548 9.15 -9.62 29.20
CA ASN A 548 8.67 -9.30 30.53
C ASN A 548 9.25 -7.98 31.08
N ASP A 549 10.42 -7.56 30.56
CA ASP A 549 11.13 -6.37 31.05
C ASP A 549 11.92 -5.71 29.93
N TYR A 550 11.67 -4.41 29.78
CA TYR A 550 12.20 -3.58 28.73
C TYR A 550 13.70 -3.31 28.82
N ASN A 551 14.32 -3.51 29.98
CA ASN A 551 15.76 -3.30 30.21
C ASN A 551 16.57 -4.61 30.19
N LYS A 552 15.91 -5.75 29.99
CA LYS A 552 16.52 -7.07 30.06
C LYS A 552 16.69 -7.68 28.68
N PHE A 553 17.88 -8.24 28.46
CA PHE A 553 18.29 -8.73 27.15
C PHE A 553 18.89 -10.12 27.23
N ILE A 554 18.68 -10.88 26.16
CA ILE A 554 19.21 -12.22 25.92
C ILE A 554 20.21 -12.10 24.78
N TYR A 555 21.45 -12.52 24.99
CA TYR A 555 22.48 -12.48 23.96
C TYR A 555 22.21 -13.57 22.90
N LEU A 556 22.26 -13.20 21.62
CA LEU A 556 22.10 -14.14 20.51
C LEU A 556 23.44 -14.50 19.87
N THR A 557 24.19 -13.50 19.40
CA THR A 557 25.47 -13.69 18.72
C THR A 557 26.23 -12.37 18.57
N ASN A 558 27.52 -12.44 18.32
CA ASN A 558 28.28 -11.31 17.82
C ASN A 558 27.86 -10.97 16.40
N ILE A 559 27.93 -9.68 16.08
CA ILE A 559 27.77 -9.17 14.71
C ILE A 559 28.81 -9.79 13.78
N ASP A 560 30.05 -9.92 14.25
CA ASP A 560 31.18 -10.50 13.51
C ASP A 560 30.86 -11.89 12.96
N ASN A 561 30.20 -12.74 13.75
CA ASN A 561 29.80 -14.08 13.35
C ASN A 561 28.75 -14.08 12.22
N ILE A 562 27.91 -13.05 12.14
CA ILE A 562 26.89 -12.92 11.07
C ILE A 562 27.58 -12.45 9.80
N ILE A 563 28.48 -11.48 9.92
CA ILE A 563 29.23 -10.93 8.79
C ILE A 563 30.12 -12.01 8.15
N GLU A 564 30.90 -12.73 8.95
CA GLU A 564 31.83 -13.76 8.45
C GLU A 564 31.11 -14.91 7.72
N LYS A 565 29.92 -15.29 8.19
CA LYS A 565 29.13 -16.38 7.59
C LYS A 565 28.21 -15.93 6.47
N GLY A 566 27.97 -14.62 6.32
CA GLY A 566 26.98 -14.03 5.42
C GLY A 566 25.52 -14.26 5.85
N GLN A 567 25.21 -15.42 6.42
CA GLN A 567 23.88 -15.75 6.94
C GLN A 567 24.01 -16.62 8.20
N LYS A 568 23.15 -16.37 9.20
CA LYS A 568 23.12 -17.15 10.44
C LYS A 568 21.69 -17.31 10.95
N THR A 569 21.28 -18.55 11.21
CA THR A 569 19.94 -18.87 11.73
C THR A 569 20.03 -19.34 13.17
N PHE A 570 19.04 -18.94 13.98
CA PHE A 570 18.87 -19.32 15.37
C PHE A 570 17.48 -19.89 15.58
N ILE A 571 17.39 -20.95 16.38
CA ILE A 571 16.09 -21.41 16.88
C ILE A 571 15.96 -20.96 18.32
N TYR A 572 15.02 -20.05 18.55
CA TYR A 572 14.62 -19.57 19.86
C TYR A 572 13.30 -20.24 20.21
N SER A 573 13.27 -21.02 21.29
CA SER A 573 12.07 -21.72 21.73
C SER A 573 11.64 -21.19 23.08
N ILE A 574 10.36 -20.86 23.23
CA ILE A 574 9.81 -20.33 24.48
C ILE A 574 8.62 -21.16 24.92
N ASN A 575 8.54 -21.39 26.22
CA ASN A 575 7.30 -21.78 26.88
C ASN A 575 6.90 -20.64 27.81
N GLU A 576 5.97 -19.81 27.33
CA GLU A 576 5.49 -18.61 28.03
C GLU A 576 4.84 -18.95 29.39
N LYS A 577 4.31 -20.17 29.57
CA LYS A 577 3.65 -20.56 30.83
C LYS A 577 4.65 -20.85 31.95
N ASP A 578 5.76 -21.49 31.59
CA ASP A 578 6.77 -21.96 32.53
C ASP A 578 8.02 -21.06 32.56
N ASN A 579 8.01 -19.96 31.80
CA ASN A 579 9.16 -19.07 31.56
C ASN A 579 10.44 -19.85 31.21
N ILE A 580 10.31 -20.85 30.33
CA ILE A 580 11.44 -21.64 29.83
C ILE A 580 11.85 -21.08 28.48
N TYR A 581 13.14 -20.80 28.34
CA TYR A 581 13.78 -20.28 27.13
C TYR A 581 14.85 -21.26 26.66
N CYS A 582 14.73 -21.78 25.45
CA CYS A 582 15.74 -22.62 24.84
C CYS A 582 16.33 -21.93 23.61
N ILE A 583 17.66 -21.90 23.52
CA ILE A 583 18.38 -21.34 22.40
C ILE A 583 19.22 -22.44 21.78
N LYS A 584 19.01 -22.67 20.48
CA LYS A 584 19.78 -23.63 19.70
C LYS A 584 20.57 -22.86 18.65
N GLN A 585 21.89 -22.79 18.88
CA GLN A 585 22.85 -22.31 17.89
C GLN A 585 23.62 -23.49 17.33
N ASP A 586 24.45 -24.14 18.17
CA ASP A 586 25.19 -25.36 17.84
C ASP A 586 24.64 -26.53 18.66
N ASN A 587 24.54 -26.33 19.98
CA ASN A 587 23.81 -27.18 20.92
C ASN A 587 22.58 -26.45 21.45
N GLN A 588 21.52 -27.19 21.76
CA GLN A 588 20.35 -26.64 22.43
C GLN A 588 20.64 -26.51 23.92
N THR A 589 20.62 -25.28 24.43
CA THR A 589 20.68 -24.99 25.87
C THR A 589 19.37 -24.37 26.30
N CYS A 590 18.84 -24.83 27.42
CA CYS A 590 17.57 -24.37 27.96
C CYS A 590 17.77 -23.75 29.33
N PHE A 591 16.98 -22.73 29.60
CA PHE A 591 17.04 -21.91 30.79
C PHE A 591 15.63 -21.75 31.33
N ILE A 592 15.47 -21.79 32.65
CA ILE A 592 14.21 -21.54 33.33
C ILE A 592 14.35 -20.29 34.20
N GLU A 593 13.47 -19.32 34.01
CA GLU A 593 13.41 -18.13 34.84
C GLU A 593 12.59 -18.43 36.09
N TYR A 594 13.27 -18.50 37.24
CA TYR A 594 12.61 -18.72 38.53
C TYR A 594 12.03 -17.43 39.10
N ASN A 595 12.78 -16.34 38.93
CA ASN A 595 12.33 -14.98 39.22
C ASN A 595 13.01 -14.01 38.24
N SER A 596 12.66 -12.73 38.32
CA SER A 596 13.14 -11.71 37.39
C SER A 596 14.66 -11.46 37.39
N THR A 597 15.41 -12.06 38.32
CA THR A 597 16.87 -11.88 38.49
C THR A 597 17.66 -13.18 38.33
N ASN A 598 17.06 -14.33 38.63
CA ASN A 598 17.73 -15.63 38.72
C ASN A 598 17.12 -16.60 37.72
N ILE A 599 17.98 -17.04 36.82
CA ILE A 599 17.71 -17.98 35.74
C ILE A 599 18.58 -19.21 35.99
N TYR A 600 18.04 -20.40 35.83
CA TYR A 600 18.76 -21.65 36.04
C TYR A 600 18.91 -22.41 34.73
N LEU A 601 20.02 -23.13 34.57
CA LEU A 601 20.15 -24.07 33.46
C LEU A 601 19.14 -25.20 33.63
N TYR A 602 18.31 -25.42 32.62
CA TYR A 602 17.25 -26.42 32.64
C TYR A 602 17.69 -27.67 31.86
N ASN A 603 18.13 -28.70 32.60
CA ASN A 603 18.66 -29.96 32.03
C ASN A 603 17.62 -31.09 31.92
N LYS A 604 16.37 -30.88 32.35
CA LYS A 604 15.35 -31.93 32.31
C LYS A 604 14.83 -32.12 30.88
N GLN A 605 14.48 -33.36 30.54
CA GLN A 605 13.76 -33.65 29.30
C GLN A 605 12.46 -32.83 29.28
N LEU A 606 12.32 -31.96 28.26
CA LEU A 606 11.17 -31.08 28.10
C LEU A 606 9.93 -31.91 27.79
N THR A 607 9.03 -32.05 28.77
CA THR A 607 7.72 -32.66 28.58
C THR A 607 6.70 -31.70 27.97
N ASN A 608 6.96 -30.39 28.07
CA ASN A 608 6.01 -29.35 27.71
C ASN A 608 6.25 -28.83 26.28
N LYS A 609 5.15 -28.48 25.60
CA LYS A 609 5.17 -27.98 24.22
C LYS A 609 5.83 -26.60 24.15
N LEU A 610 7.06 -26.55 23.62
CA LEU A 610 7.75 -25.31 23.29
C LEU A 610 7.18 -24.68 22.02
N ILE A 611 7.11 -23.34 21.98
CA ILE A 611 6.85 -22.58 20.77
C ILE A 611 8.20 -22.21 20.16
N ASN A 612 8.51 -22.79 18.99
CA ASN A 612 9.78 -22.56 18.32
C ASN A 612 9.67 -21.38 17.34
N TYR A 613 10.62 -20.47 17.42
CA TYR A 613 10.84 -19.36 16.50
C TYR A 613 12.15 -19.60 15.77
N SER A 614 12.12 -19.60 14.44
CA SER A 614 13.33 -19.57 13.61
C SER A 614 13.61 -18.13 13.25
N ILE A 615 14.79 -17.62 13.62
CA ILE A 615 15.25 -16.26 13.33
C ILE A 615 16.49 -16.35 12.45
N THR A 616 16.39 -15.89 11.21
CA THR A 616 17.49 -15.90 10.25
C THR A 616 17.99 -14.48 10.02
N PHE A 617 19.28 -14.27 10.26
CA PHE A 617 20.00 -13.04 9.98
C PHE A 617 20.77 -13.21 8.68
N GLN A 618 20.73 -12.18 7.83
CA GLN A 618 21.50 -12.11 6.61
C GLN A 618 22.26 -10.79 6.58
N PHE A 619 23.59 -10.88 6.47
CA PHE A 619 24.43 -9.74 6.21
C PHE A 619 24.24 -9.32 4.75
N LYS A 620 23.82 -8.07 4.55
CA LYS A 620 23.82 -7.42 3.25
C LYS A 620 25.18 -6.77 3.07
N GLU A 621 25.92 -7.21 2.07
CA GLU A 621 27.25 -6.68 1.76
C GLU A 621 27.24 -5.17 1.53
N PRO A 622 28.37 -4.49 1.77
CA PRO A 622 28.49 -3.06 1.53
C PRO A 622 28.10 -2.65 0.11
N ASP A 623 27.32 -1.57 0.01
CA ASP A 623 27.00 -0.92 -1.27
C ASP A 623 27.34 0.58 -1.18
N PHE A 624 27.01 1.35 -2.23
CA PHE A 624 27.30 2.80 -2.27
C PHE A 624 26.65 3.58 -1.12
N TYR A 625 25.54 3.07 -0.58
CA TYR A 625 24.79 3.71 0.50
C TYR A 625 25.19 3.17 1.88
N TYR A 626 25.52 1.88 1.97
CA TYR A 626 25.89 1.18 3.20
C TYR A 626 27.37 0.80 3.19
N LEU A 627 28.25 1.73 3.61
CA LEU A 627 29.71 1.50 3.54
C LEU A 627 30.20 0.26 4.31
N LEU A 628 29.51 -0.16 5.37
CA LEU A 628 29.83 -1.37 6.14
C LEU A 628 28.73 -2.43 6.06
N GLY A 629 27.82 -2.30 5.09
CA GLY A 629 26.69 -3.21 4.92
C GLY A 629 25.56 -2.96 5.91
N ASP A 630 24.64 -3.92 5.97
CA ASP A 630 23.50 -3.93 6.89
C ASP A 630 23.19 -5.37 7.33
N ILE A 631 22.45 -5.56 8.42
CA ILE A 631 21.95 -6.88 8.81
C ILE A 631 20.44 -6.87 8.76
N ASN A 632 19.92 -7.68 7.85
CA ASN A 632 18.51 -7.94 7.76
C ASN A 632 18.17 -9.21 8.55
N TYR A 633 16.94 -9.32 9.03
CA TYR A 633 16.47 -10.53 9.68
C TYR A 633 15.05 -10.90 9.26
N ASN A 634 14.73 -12.19 9.35
CA ASN A 634 13.38 -12.70 9.19
C ASN A 634 13.06 -13.67 10.32
N ILE A 635 11.78 -13.78 10.66
CA ILE A 635 11.32 -14.59 11.77
C ILE A 635 10.03 -15.34 11.41
N ILE A 636 10.02 -16.64 11.70
CA ILE A 636 8.89 -17.53 11.49
C ILE A 636 8.58 -18.29 12.78
N ARG A 637 7.28 -18.44 13.09
CA ARG A 637 6.79 -19.36 14.12
C ARG A 637 6.64 -20.76 13.53
N CYS A 638 7.35 -21.73 14.07
CA CYS A 638 7.46 -23.05 13.47
C CYS A 638 6.20 -23.92 13.60
N ASP A 639 5.40 -23.72 14.64
CA ASP A 639 4.16 -24.47 14.88
C ASP A 639 3.02 -24.02 13.95
N LEU A 640 3.03 -22.77 13.52
CA LEU A 640 2.07 -22.18 12.61
C LEU A 640 2.69 -22.10 11.21
N LYS A 641 2.78 -23.25 10.51
CA LYS A 641 3.33 -23.35 9.14
C LYS A 641 2.85 -22.16 8.27
N ASN A 642 3.73 -21.18 8.08
CA ASN A 642 3.59 -19.95 7.27
C ASN A 642 2.74 -18.78 7.82
N PHE A 643 2.40 -18.72 9.12
CA PHE A 643 1.78 -17.50 9.67
C PHE A 643 2.82 -16.48 10.11
N TYR A 644 2.71 -15.27 9.57
CA TYR A 644 3.55 -14.12 9.94
C TYR A 644 3.21 -13.66 11.35
N ILE A 645 4.25 -13.54 12.19
CA ILE A 645 4.13 -12.96 13.53
C ILE A 645 4.10 -11.43 13.39
N SER A 646 3.12 -10.78 14.04
CA SER A 646 3.05 -9.32 14.16
C SER A 646 4.31 -8.76 14.83
N ASP A 647 4.83 -7.63 14.33
CA ASP A 647 6.12 -7.03 14.73
C ASP A 647 6.27 -6.79 16.25
N ASP A 648 5.18 -6.65 17.00
CA ASP A 648 5.21 -6.13 18.37
C ASP A 648 5.82 -7.06 19.43
N LYS A 649 6.07 -8.34 19.12
CA LYS A 649 6.50 -9.31 20.15
C LYS A 649 8.01 -9.49 20.30
N ILE A 650 8.81 -9.18 19.28
CA ILE A 650 10.24 -9.52 19.25
C ILE A 650 11.03 -8.30 18.83
N SER A 651 11.78 -7.74 19.79
CA SER A 651 12.63 -6.56 19.58
C SER A 651 14.10 -6.96 19.67
N LEU A 652 14.86 -6.64 18.62
CA LEU A 652 16.28 -6.95 18.51
C LEU A 652 17.10 -5.67 18.57
N HIS A 653 18.24 -5.69 19.27
CA HIS A 653 19.07 -4.50 19.45
C HIS A 653 20.56 -4.86 19.41
N TYR A 654 21.38 -3.93 18.96
CA TYR A 654 22.83 -4.04 19.08
C TYR A 654 23.33 -3.35 20.35
N TYR A 655 24.24 -3.99 21.07
CA TYR A 655 24.94 -3.39 22.20
C TYR A 655 26.41 -3.79 22.19
N ARG A 656 27.29 -2.92 22.68
CA ARG A 656 28.67 -3.29 22.99
C ARG A 656 28.75 -3.73 24.45
N PHE A 657 29.44 -4.82 24.72
CA PHE A 657 29.76 -5.19 26.10
C PHE A 657 30.74 -4.20 26.74
N LYS A 658 30.52 -3.85 28.01
CA LYS A 658 31.54 -3.13 28.79
C LYS A 658 32.79 -3.97 28.96
N ARG A 659 33.95 -3.32 29.08
CA ARG A 659 35.27 -3.97 29.17
C ARG A 659 35.43 -4.96 30.33
N ASN A 660 34.62 -4.83 31.38
CA ASN A 660 34.65 -5.68 32.57
C ASN A 660 33.80 -6.95 32.45
N VAL A 661 33.01 -7.10 31.39
CA VAL A 661 32.22 -8.30 31.12
C VAL A 661 33.10 -9.28 30.33
N ASN A 662 33.65 -10.29 31.02
CA ASN A 662 34.56 -11.28 30.43
C ASN A 662 33.91 -12.11 29.29
N ASP A 663 34.75 -12.60 28.38
CA ASP A 663 34.44 -13.16 27.04
C ASP A 663 33.54 -14.41 26.95
N ILE A 664 32.96 -14.91 28.05
CA ILE A 664 32.05 -16.07 27.99
C ILE A 664 30.65 -15.58 27.58
N ARG A 665 30.41 -15.55 26.27
CA ARG A 665 29.19 -15.03 25.64
C ARG A 665 28.09 -16.10 25.60
N LEU A 666 27.55 -16.42 26.76
CA LEU A 666 26.36 -17.26 26.90
C LEU A 666 25.08 -16.43 26.64
N PRO A 667 23.94 -17.04 26.31
CA PRO A 667 22.70 -16.28 26.12
C PRO A 667 22.25 -15.47 27.34
N PHE A 668 22.62 -15.94 28.53
CA PHE A 668 22.41 -15.28 29.81
C PHE A 668 23.74 -15.13 30.54
N MET A 669 23.89 -14.06 31.31
CA MET A 669 25.13 -13.78 32.05
C MET A 669 25.20 -14.63 33.31
N LEU A 670 26.35 -15.27 33.58
CA LEU A 670 26.57 -16.03 34.81
C LEU A 670 26.67 -15.06 36.00
N ASN A 671 25.97 -15.37 37.08
CA ASN A 671 26.06 -14.66 38.33
C ASN A 671 27.23 -15.22 39.16
N ASN A 672 28.04 -14.35 39.76
CA ASN A 672 29.30 -14.73 40.40
C ASN A 672 29.14 -15.73 41.55
N ASP A 673 27.99 -15.72 42.23
CA ASP A 673 27.89 -16.37 43.54
C ASP A 673 27.20 -17.74 43.53
N ASN A 674 26.53 -18.20 42.46
CA ASN A 674 25.56 -19.31 42.62
C ASN A 674 25.22 -20.23 41.42
N ASN A 675 26.07 -20.39 40.39
CA ASN A 675 25.70 -21.15 39.16
C ASN A 675 24.33 -20.72 38.58
N THR A 676 23.89 -19.51 38.92
CA THR A 676 22.68 -18.88 38.42
C THR A 676 23.07 -17.98 37.28
N TYR A 677 22.12 -17.76 36.40
CA TYR A 677 22.22 -16.84 35.29
C TYR A 677 21.31 -15.66 35.53
N ARG A 678 21.57 -14.55 34.87
CA ARG A 678 20.71 -13.37 34.84
C ARG A 678 20.62 -12.85 33.42
N TYR A 679 19.57 -12.08 33.15
CA TYR A 679 19.51 -11.27 31.94
C TYR A 679 20.68 -10.28 31.90
N TYR A 680 21.09 -9.91 30.69
CA TYR A 680 21.93 -8.75 30.52
C TYR A 680 21.11 -7.48 30.76
N ASP A 681 21.70 -6.54 31.49
CA ASP A 681 21.08 -5.29 31.90
C ASP A 681 21.73 -4.11 31.15
N ILE A 682 20.89 -3.21 30.64
CA ILE A 682 21.34 -2.09 29.81
C ILE A 682 22.28 -1.13 30.55
N GLN A 683 22.11 -0.95 31.85
CA GLN A 683 22.92 -0.01 32.63
C GLN A 683 24.22 -0.63 33.08
N ASN A 684 24.20 -1.92 33.43
CA ASN A 684 25.34 -2.60 34.05
C ASN A 684 26.29 -3.22 33.02
N ASP A 685 25.76 -3.86 31.98
CA ASP A 685 26.56 -4.74 31.11
C ASP A 685 26.90 -4.12 29.75
N PHE A 686 26.14 -3.10 29.33
CA PHE A 686 26.21 -2.55 27.99
C PHE A 686 26.72 -1.10 27.91
N GLU A 687 27.32 -0.81 26.77
CA GLU A 687 27.47 0.53 26.22
C GLU A 687 26.55 0.63 24.98
N PRO A 688 25.57 1.54 24.96
CA PRO A 688 24.71 1.73 23.80
C PRO A 688 25.54 2.05 22.56
N ILE A 689 25.22 1.38 21.44
CA ILE A 689 26.01 1.53 20.21
C ILE A 689 26.04 2.97 19.67
N GLN A 690 25.06 3.82 20.01
CA GLN A 690 25.07 5.23 19.65
C GLN A 690 26.26 6.00 20.26
N TYR A 691 26.76 5.55 21.42
CA TYR A 691 27.94 6.14 22.06
C TYR A 691 29.24 5.50 21.58
N VAL A 692 29.17 4.26 21.08
CA VAL A 692 30.31 3.46 20.63
C VAL A 692 30.65 3.76 19.18
N TRP A 693 29.64 3.73 18.30
CA TRP A 693 29.74 4.04 16.89
C TRP A 693 29.78 5.55 16.68
N LYS A 694 30.82 6.18 17.23
CA LYS A 694 31.16 7.56 16.89
C LYS A 694 32.12 7.54 15.71
N THR A 695 31.82 8.36 14.72
CA THR A 695 32.55 8.40 13.46
C THR A 695 33.35 9.69 13.33
N GLY A 696 34.43 9.63 12.56
CA GLY A 696 35.30 10.74 12.24
C GLY A 696 36.23 11.15 13.38
N LEU A 697 37.10 12.11 13.06
CA LEU A 697 38.02 12.75 14.02
C LEU A 697 37.26 13.51 15.11
N SER A 698 36.12 14.11 14.78
CA SER A 698 35.28 14.86 15.72
C SER A 698 34.33 13.97 16.55
N ARG A 699 34.36 12.64 16.34
CA ARG A 699 33.48 11.69 17.04
C ARG A 699 31.99 12.04 16.89
N CYS A 700 31.57 12.37 15.67
CA CYS A 700 30.19 12.65 15.34
C CYS A 700 29.30 11.43 15.59
N THR A 701 28.03 11.68 15.89
CA THR A 701 27.02 10.64 16.09
C THR A 701 26.80 9.85 14.81
N SER A 702 26.84 8.52 14.90
CA SER A 702 26.51 7.64 13.78
C SER A 702 25.06 7.84 13.29
N THR A 703 24.87 7.64 11.99
CA THR A 703 23.56 7.58 11.31
C THR A 703 23.05 6.14 11.12
N SER A 704 23.62 5.17 11.83
CA SER A 704 23.27 3.75 11.75
C SER A 704 21.99 3.38 12.47
N SER A 705 21.45 2.21 12.15
CA SER A 705 20.38 1.60 12.94
C SER A 705 20.85 1.14 14.31
N SER A 706 19.96 1.19 15.30
CA SER A 706 20.18 0.55 16.60
C SER A 706 19.84 -0.95 16.63
N SER A 707 19.28 -1.47 15.53
CA SER A 707 18.68 -2.80 15.43
C SER A 707 18.77 -3.35 14.01
N PRO A 708 18.78 -4.68 13.81
CA PRO A 708 18.69 -5.24 12.46
C PRO A 708 17.32 -4.93 11.82
N HIS A 709 17.26 -4.90 10.49
CA HIS A 709 16.03 -4.59 9.75
C HIS A 709 15.25 -5.84 9.38
N ARG A 710 13.94 -5.85 9.61
CA ARG A 710 13.11 -7.00 9.22
C ARG A 710 12.95 -7.04 7.70
N SER A 711 13.31 -8.15 7.06
CA SER A 711 13.13 -8.36 5.62
C SER A 711 12.42 -9.69 5.35
N GLN A 712 11.32 -9.63 4.60
CA GLN A 712 10.56 -10.83 4.23
C GLN A 712 11.18 -11.61 3.07
N ASP A 713 12.18 -11.04 2.41
CA ASP A 713 12.81 -11.63 1.24
C ASP A 713 13.92 -12.63 1.61
N ILE A 714 14.29 -12.70 2.90
CA ILE A 714 15.24 -13.69 3.41
C ILE A 714 14.56 -15.06 3.37
N GLN A 715 15.13 -15.98 2.58
CA GLN A 715 14.72 -17.37 2.55
C GLN A 715 14.99 -18.01 3.91
N MET A 716 13.94 -18.57 4.49
CA MET A 716 13.99 -19.23 5.78
C MET A 716 14.24 -20.71 5.54
N ASN A 717 15.28 -21.25 6.18
CA ASN A 717 15.46 -22.70 6.23
C ASN A 717 14.34 -23.30 7.08
N ASP A 718 13.81 -24.45 6.65
CA ASP A 718 12.67 -25.09 7.29
C ASP A 718 12.88 -25.23 8.81
N CYS A 719 11.78 -25.03 9.54
CA CYS A 719 11.73 -25.31 10.96
C CYS A 719 11.97 -26.81 11.19
N PHE A 720 13.09 -27.12 11.84
CA PHE A 720 13.50 -28.48 12.18
C PHE A 720 12.52 -29.19 13.12
#